data_AF-S8FP95-F1
#
_entry.id   AF-S8FP95-F1
#
_cell.length_a   1.000
_cell.length_b   1.000
_cell.length_c   1.000
_cell.angle_alpha   90.00
_cell.angle_beta   90.00
_cell.angle_gamma   90.00
#
_symmetry.space_group_name_H-M   'P 1'
#
loop_
_entity.id
_entity.type
_entity.pdbx_description
1 polymer ?
#
loop_
_entity_poly.entity_id
_entity_poly.type
_entity_poly.pdbx_seq_one_letter_code
_entity_poly.pdbx_strand_id
1 'polypeptide(L)'
;MTASTAADASAPLPSSARREDLRGLSFQQALPHLARLADDPGFVDAISTMRREQADLERKLWDERGAIVRKHEDKVKVACTKASLVGGTSVTGLTPYEADMMSDAFRQELRKFDAQRVLSAWDSLVARQQARLEALGVPAMFPTASNADREITLVAPRPHLIPSVCLDSRFHPTVAPLHAFATMPYIDLVSGDDYASIWYDTNAPNGNVGGFDPDKPTIVMLHPLFLDSTWLYPQMDDHRLNSQYNIIVFDARCTGKSLCRPSGKYDLWVSAADLASCFHHLRLPPSHIFAPELNSYAGLRFAVLFPELVLSLTLCNVPAQTEIRSVFEALEELTQLWCFSEDLESFEYSCKEVMDFFAQDAHPDLQDELVAYWEVHYPPFRRTYVITNVNLLLNRTPLSPEALACITCPVFIIQAESSQTHPVAYAEQITQHLKNVPGGSASIFPVKASQGYLSLVSASIVNQIFMKFLSRQPHARSDPYCPDVLPQDRLRTALERLAKIRGDPSIAERDPMSSLSFSCASAEVIKSQEETRATYEKGQRNAFSPLGIDGRPLRKFSERKDHWLDGGADGFSYSNANHFRKKATKQKPARRREEHEPGIVLPPSEPVSEELQQVARLRRATINPSAVDKQVIKGSMAKVVSSSQTVPSLPRLLR
;
A
#
# COMPACT_ATOMS: atom_id res chain seq x y z
N MET A 1 2.70 62.02 -78.25
CA MET A 1 2.32 61.05 -79.29
C MET A 1 1.75 59.82 -78.62
N THR A 2 0.70 59.28 -79.22
CA THR A 2 -0.30 58.33 -78.73
C THR A 2 0.18 56.91 -78.48
N ALA A 3 -0.56 56.24 -77.57
CA ALA A 3 -0.92 54.81 -77.50
C ALA A 3 0.15 53.82 -76.95
N SER A 4 -0.12 53.18 -75.79
CA SER A 4 -0.85 51.89 -75.61
C SER A 4 0.17 50.73 -75.65
N THR A 5 0.35 49.82 -74.69
CA THR A 5 -0.51 48.97 -73.84
C THR A 5 0.36 48.43 -72.69
N ALA A 6 0.02 48.63 -71.41
CA ALA A 6 -0.74 47.74 -70.53
C ALA A 6 -0.03 46.42 -70.09
N ALA A 7 0.22 46.38 -68.77
CA ALA A 7 0.38 45.26 -67.84
C ALA A 7 1.68 44.44 -67.86
N ASP A 8 2.54 44.67 -66.86
CA ASP A 8 2.69 43.64 -65.81
C ASP A 8 3.12 44.29 -64.48
N ALA A 9 2.28 44.16 -63.45
CA ALA A 9 2.53 44.70 -62.12
C ALA A 9 3.33 43.67 -61.32
N SER A 10 4.65 43.86 -61.24
CA SER A 10 5.53 43.09 -60.35
C SER A 10 5.18 43.38 -58.89
N ALA A 11 4.43 42.47 -58.27
CA ALA A 11 4.18 42.49 -56.84
C ALA A 11 5.50 42.32 -56.04
N PRO A 12 5.70 43.06 -54.94
CA PRO A 12 6.90 42.96 -54.11
C PRO A 12 6.96 41.62 -53.37
N LEU A 13 8.16 41.04 -53.34
CA LEU A 13 8.50 39.80 -52.63
C LEU A 13 8.03 39.84 -51.15
N PRO A 14 7.37 38.79 -50.62
CA PRO A 14 6.98 38.75 -49.22
C PRO A 14 8.21 38.64 -48.33
N SER A 15 8.28 39.57 -47.38
CA SER A 15 9.25 39.68 -46.30
C SER A 15 9.45 38.36 -45.55
N SER A 16 10.72 38.07 -45.24
CA SER A 16 11.17 37.11 -44.23
C SER A 16 10.19 37.01 -43.05
N ALA A 17 9.48 35.89 -42.95
CA ALA A 17 8.54 35.61 -41.88
C ALA A 17 9.23 35.81 -40.51
N ARG A 18 8.68 36.71 -39.69
CA ARG A 18 9.08 36.85 -38.28
C ARG A 18 8.93 35.47 -37.63
N ARG A 19 10.04 34.86 -37.19
CA ARG A 19 9.98 33.66 -36.34
C ARG A 19 9.18 34.03 -35.09
N GLU A 20 8.03 33.40 -34.93
CA GLU A 20 7.19 33.53 -33.75
C GLU A 20 8.00 33.11 -32.51
N ASP A 21 7.99 33.92 -31.45
CA ASP A 21 8.69 33.57 -30.22
C ASP A 21 7.86 32.56 -29.43
N LEU A 22 8.28 31.29 -29.49
CA LEU A 22 7.55 30.17 -28.89
C LEU A 22 7.95 29.91 -27.42
N ARG A 23 8.85 30.72 -26.85
CA ARG A 23 9.42 30.48 -25.51
C ARG A 23 8.46 30.82 -24.37
N GLY A 24 7.57 31.80 -24.57
CA GLY A 24 6.63 32.31 -23.56
C GLY A 24 5.19 31.87 -23.75
N LEU A 25 4.92 30.84 -24.55
CA LEU A 25 3.55 30.37 -24.79
C LEU A 25 2.97 29.70 -23.54
N SER A 26 1.70 30.01 -23.23
CA SER A 26 0.96 29.27 -22.21
C SER A 26 0.66 27.84 -22.69
N PHE A 27 0.34 26.95 -21.75
CA PHE A 27 -0.01 25.56 -22.08
C PHE A 27 -1.11 25.46 -23.15
N GLN A 28 -2.18 26.25 -23.02
CA GLN A 28 -3.29 26.28 -24.00
C GLN A 28 -2.84 26.78 -25.37
N GLN A 29 -1.89 27.72 -25.41
CA GLN A 29 -1.34 28.25 -26.66
C GLN A 29 -0.35 27.30 -27.32
N ALA A 30 0.32 26.44 -26.55
CA ALA A 30 1.28 25.45 -27.06
C ALA A 30 0.60 24.25 -27.74
N LEU A 31 -0.60 23.84 -27.30
CA LEU A 31 -1.29 22.63 -27.78
C LEU A 31 -1.49 22.57 -29.32
N PRO A 32 -1.94 23.64 -30.01
CA PRO A 32 -2.09 23.60 -31.47
C PRO A 32 -0.74 23.54 -32.23
N HIS A 33 0.35 23.99 -31.62
CA HIS A 33 1.69 23.86 -32.21
C HIS A 33 2.21 22.44 -32.06
N LEU A 34 2.01 21.82 -30.89
CA LEU A 34 2.38 20.43 -30.64
C LEU A 34 1.58 19.45 -31.50
N ALA A 35 0.28 19.68 -31.70
CA ALA A 35 -0.54 18.86 -32.58
C ALA A 35 0.00 18.86 -34.02
N ARG A 36 0.36 20.05 -34.56
CA ARG A 36 0.96 20.18 -35.89
C ARG A 36 2.33 19.51 -36.00
N LEU A 37 3.15 19.58 -34.95
CA LEU A 37 4.45 18.90 -34.91
C LEU A 37 4.29 17.37 -34.83
N ALA A 38 3.28 16.87 -34.11
CA ALA A 38 3.01 15.44 -34.00
C ALA A 38 2.61 14.81 -35.34
N ASP A 39 1.99 15.58 -36.23
CA ASP A 39 1.62 15.15 -37.59
C ASP A 39 2.81 15.16 -38.58
N ASP A 40 3.97 15.75 -38.21
CA ASP A 40 5.18 15.76 -39.04
C ASP A 40 6.03 14.50 -38.82
N PRO A 41 6.17 13.60 -39.82
CA PRO A 41 6.99 12.39 -39.69
C PRO A 41 8.45 12.69 -39.35
N GLY A 42 9.00 13.82 -39.81
CA GLY A 42 10.38 14.23 -39.52
C GLY A 42 10.58 14.61 -38.05
N PHE A 43 9.58 15.23 -37.44
CA PHE A 43 9.56 15.51 -36.01
C PHE A 43 9.45 14.22 -35.18
N VAL A 44 8.55 13.31 -35.55
CA VAL A 44 8.37 12.03 -34.86
C VAL A 44 9.65 11.18 -34.90
N ASP A 45 10.37 11.15 -36.03
CA ASP A 45 11.66 10.47 -36.15
C ASP A 45 12.75 11.13 -35.28
N ALA A 46 12.77 12.46 -35.20
CA ALA A 46 13.71 13.18 -34.36
C ALA A 46 13.48 12.90 -32.86
N ILE A 47 12.23 12.87 -32.40
CA ILE A 47 11.85 12.49 -31.02
C ILE A 47 12.21 11.02 -30.74
N SER A 48 11.91 10.12 -31.69
CA SER A 48 12.25 8.71 -31.57
C SER A 48 13.76 8.48 -31.49
N THR A 49 14.54 9.27 -32.23
CA THR A 49 16.01 9.25 -32.19
C THR A 49 16.55 9.77 -30.85
N MET A 50 16.03 10.89 -30.35
CA MET A 50 16.37 11.39 -29.02
C MET A 50 16.08 10.37 -27.90
N ARG A 51 14.95 9.65 -28.01
CA ARG A 51 14.59 8.58 -27.07
C ARG A 51 15.57 7.41 -27.12
N ARG A 52 16.01 7.00 -28.31
CA ARG A 52 17.05 5.96 -28.47
C ARG A 52 18.38 6.38 -27.86
N GLU A 53 18.83 7.61 -28.15
CA GLU A 53 20.06 8.18 -27.58
C GLU A 53 20.02 8.21 -26.04
N GLN A 54 18.86 8.55 -25.46
CA GLN A 54 18.65 8.50 -24.02
C GLN A 54 18.73 7.07 -23.48
N ALA A 55 18.01 6.12 -24.09
CA ALA A 55 18.02 4.72 -23.65
C ALA A 55 19.43 4.09 -23.74
N ASP A 56 20.21 4.45 -24.75
CA ASP A 56 21.59 3.99 -24.88
C ASP A 56 22.52 4.59 -23.81
N LEU A 57 22.31 5.86 -23.44
CA LEU A 57 23.04 6.48 -22.33
C LEU A 57 22.69 5.82 -21.00
N GLU A 58 21.41 5.59 -20.73
CA GLU A 58 20.93 4.93 -19.52
C GLU A 58 21.52 3.52 -19.40
N ARG A 59 21.49 2.72 -20.48
CA ARG A 59 22.11 1.39 -20.52
C ARG A 59 23.61 1.45 -20.24
N LYS A 60 24.31 2.41 -20.84
CA LYS A 60 25.76 2.59 -20.61
C LYS A 60 26.08 2.95 -19.16
N LEU A 61 25.33 3.88 -18.56
CA LEU A 61 25.52 4.27 -17.16
C LEU A 61 25.17 3.12 -16.21
N TRP A 62 24.16 2.33 -16.54
CA TRP A 62 23.81 1.11 -15.82
C TRP A 62 24.95 0.08 -15.84
N ASP A 63 25.52 -0.20 -17.00
CA ASP A 63 26.64 -1.13 -17.15
C ASP A 63 27.91 -0.64 -16.44
N GLU A 64 28.21 0.66 -16.52
CA GLU A 64 29.32 1.30 -15.81
C GLU A 64 29.13 1.18 -14.28
N ARG A 65 27.92 1.44 -13.77
CA ARG A 65 27.58 1.27 -12.35
C ARG A 65 27.69 -0.20 -11.91
N GLY A 66 27.21 -1.12 -12.74
CA GLY A 66 27.32 -2.56 -12.51
C GLY A 66 28.77 -3.06 -12.53
N ALA A 67 29.67 -2.43 -13.27
CA ALA A 67 31.11 -2.73 -13.22
C ALA A 67 31.74 -2.31 -11.88
N ILE A 68 31.32 -1.19 -11.29
CA ILE A 68 31.77 -0.77 -9.95
C ILE A 68 31.32 -1.78 -8.90
N VAL A 69 30.06 -2.25 -8.98
CA VAL A 69 29.54 -3.28 -8.07
C VAL A 69 30.36 -4.56 -8.16
N ARG A 70 30.53 -5.12 -9.37
CA ARG A 70 31.33 -6.34 -9.60
C ARG A 70 32.76 -6.20 -9.09
N LYS A 71 33.41 -5.05 -9.33
CA LYS A 71 34.76 -4.75 -8.83
C LYS A 71 34.85 -4.83 -7.31
N HIS A 72 33.84 -4.36 -6.57
CA HIS A 72 33.82 -4.44 -5.10
C HIS A 72 33.43 -5.81 -4.59
N GLU A 73 32.52 -6.51 -5.26
CA GLU A 73 32.23 -7.93 -4.98
C GLU A 73 33.49 -8.80 -5.10
N ASP A 74 34.30 -8.60 -6.15
CA ASP A 74 35.54 -9.34 -6.34
C ASP A 74 36.58 -9.01 -5.25
N LYS A 75 36.67 -7.75 -4.82
CA LYS A 75 37.50 -7.37 -3.66
C LYS A 75 37.06 -8.09 -2.39
N VAL A 76 35.75 -8.15 -2.12
CA VAL A 76 35.19 -8.87 -0.96
C VAL A 76 35.50 -10.36 -1.06
N LYS A 77 35.31 -11.00 -2.22
CA LYS A 77 35.65 -12.42 -2.43
C LYS A 77 37.12 -12.72 -2.17
N VAL A 78 38.04 -11.88 -2.66
CA VAL A 78 39.48 -12.02 -2.41
C VAL A 78 39.79 -11.84 -0.93
N ALA A 79 39.19 -10.87 -0.26
CA ALA A 79 39.39 -10.60 1.16
C ALA A 79 38.89 -11.77 2.04
N CYS A 80 37.70 -12.30 1.75
CA CYS A 80 37.17 -13.50 2.41
C CYS A 80 38.07 -14.72 2.19
N THR A 81 38.53 -14.95 0.96
CA THR A 81 39.43 -16.07 0.64
C THR A 81 40.74 -15.99 1.42
N LYS A 82 41.33 -14.78 1.50
CA LYS A 82 42.54 -14.53 2.29
C LYS A 82 42.30 -14.77 3.78
N ALA A 83 41.17 -14.32 4.30
CA ALA A 83 40.82 -14.49 5.71
C ALA A 83 40.57 -15.95 6.11
N SER A 84 39.95 -16.75 5.22
CA SER A 84 39.78 -18.20 5.43
C SER A 84 41.11 -18.95 5.47
N LEU A 85 42.13 -18.50 4.72
CA LEU A 85 43.47 -19.12 4.72
C LEU A 85 44.28 -18.80 6.00
N VAL A 86 43.96 -17.71 6.70
CA VAL A 86 44.70 -17.24 7.89
C VAL A 86 44.06 -17.73 9.20
N GLY A 87 42.95 -18.49 9.13
CA GLY A 87 42.32 -19.12 10.29
C GLY A 87 41.45 -18.19 11.14
N GLY A 88 40.81 -17.20 10.52
CA GLY A 88 39.89 -16.27 11.20
C GLY A 88 38.68 -16.97 11.84
N THR A 89 38.26 -16.51 13.01
CA THR A 89 37.19 -17.09 13.86
C THR A 89 35.77 -16.57 13.55
N SER A 90 35.58 -15.73 12.53
CA SER A 90 34.27 -15.19 12.13
C SER A 90 33.65 -15.98 10.96
N VAL A 91 32.32 -16.00 10.89
CA VAL A 91 31.53 -16.72 9.85
C VAL A 91 31.89 -16.29 8.42
N THR A 92 32.38 -15.06 8.23
CA THR A 92 32.82 -14.50 6.93
C THR A 92 34.34 -14.44 6.78
N GLY A 93 35.11 -14.83 7.81
CA GLY A 93 36.56 -14.65 7.90
C GLY A 93 37.02 -13.21 8.16
N LEU A 94 36.25 -12.20 7.74
CA LEU A 94 36.60 -10.78 7.87
C LEU A 94 36.31 -10.23 9.27
N THR A 95 37.11 -9.26 9.72
CA THR A 95 36.81 -8.48 10.93
C THR A 95 35.73 -7.43 10.66
N PRO A 96 34.93 -7.01 11.66
CA PRO A 96 33.92 -5.95 11.50
C PRO A 96 34.50 -4.64 10.94
N TYR A 97 35.71 -4.28 11.39
CA TYR A 97 36.41 -3.08 10.91
C TYR A 97 36.78 -3.15 9.43
N GLU A 98 37.25 -4.31 8.94
CA GLU A 98 37.55 -4.51 7.53
C GLU A 98 36.29 -4.48 6.67
N ALA A 99 35.19 -5.09 7.14
CA ALA A 99 33.91 -5.07 6.46
C ALA A 99 33.33 -3.65 6.34
N ASP A 100 33.40 -2.86 7.41
CA ASP A 100 32.98 -1.46 7.41
C ASP A 100 33.84 -0.61 6.47
N MET A 101 35.16 -0.76 6.52
CA MET A 101 36.08 -0.04 5.63
C MET A 101 35.81 -0.35 4.14
N MET A 102 35.55 -1.62 3.81
CA MET A 102 35.20 -2.02 2.43
C MET A 102 33.84 -1.47 2.00
N SER A 103 32.86 -1.47 2.91
CA SER A 103 31.52 -0.92 2.67
C SER A 103 31.54 0.59 2.45
N ASP A 104 32.32 1.33 3.24
CA ASP A 104 32.47 2.77 3.11
C ASP A 104 33.20 3.16 1.82
N ALA A 105 34.24 2.41 1.45
CA ALA A 105 34.94 2.61 0.17
C ALA A 105 34.01 2.38 -1.03
N PHE A 106 33.15 1.37 -0.98
CA PHE A 106 32.13 1.11 -2.00
C PHE A 106 31.11 2.25 -2.09
N ARG A 107 30.55 2.67 -0.95
CA ARG A 107 29.59 3.78 -0.89
C ARG A 107 30.18 5.09 -1.41
N GLN A 108 31.44 5.37 -1.09
CA GLN A 108 32.13 6.57 -1.56
C GLN A 108 32.37 6.54 -3.07
N GLU A 109 32.78 5.40 -3.63
CA GLU A 109 32.99 5.24 -5.08
C GLU A 109 31.68 5.36 -5.86
N LEU A 110 30.58 4.78 -5.37
CA LEU A 110 29.25 4.94 -5.96
C LEU A 110 28.76 6.39 -5.91
N ARG A 111 28.83 7.05 -4.75
CA ARG A 111 28.43 8.46 -4.63
C ARG A 111 29.23 9.36 -5.57
N LYS A 112 30.53 9.09 -5.72
CA LYS A 112 31.40 9.81 -6.66
C LYS A 112 30.98 9.57 -8.11
N PHE A 113 30.66 8.33 -8.47
CA PHE A 113 30.15 8.00 -9.80
C PHE A 113 28.82 8.69 -10.09
N ASP A 114 27.86 8.61 -9.17
CA ASP A 114 26.54 9.23 -9.35
C ASP A 114 26.68 10.76 -9.49
N ALA A 115 27.45 11.40 -8.60
CA ALA A 115 27.61 12.86 -8.60
C ALA A 115 28.42 13.39 -9.81
N GLN A 116 29.50 12.70 -10.19
CA GLN A 116 30.46 13.24 -11.17
C GLN A 116 30.23 12.71 -12.58
N ARG A 117 29.72 11.48 -12.72
CA ARG A 117 29.56 10.80 -14.02
C ARG A 117 28.11 10.76 -14.47
N VAL A 118 27.17 10.40 -13.59
CA VAL A 118 25.74 10.29 -13.96
C VAL A 118 25.13 11.68 -14.14
N LEU A 119 25.21 12.55 -13.13
CA LEU A 119 24.61 13.90 -13.21
C LEU A 119 25.19 14.69 -14.39
N SER A 120 26.52 14.70 -14.56
CA SER A 120 27.16 15.41 -15.67
C SER A 120 26.71 14.89 -17.06
N ALA A 121 26.54 13.58 -17.21
CA ALA A 121 26.06 12.99 -18.46
C ALA A 121 24.59 13.31 -18.72
N TRP A 122 23.78 13.33 -17.66
CA TRP A 122 22.37 13.66 -17.73
C TRP A 122 22.15 15.12 -18.08
N ASP A 123 22.85 16.04 -17.42
CA ASP A 123 22.81 17.47 -17.72
C ASP A 123 23.21 17.74 -19.18
N SER A 124 24.24 17.04 -19.67
CA SER A 124 24.68 17.13 -21.07
C SER A 124 23.65 16.56 -22.06
N LEU A 125 22.92 15.51 -21.69
CA LEU A 125 21.83 14.95 -22.51
C LEU A 125 20.66 15.92 -22.57
N VAL A 126 20.20 16.41 -21.42
CA VAL A 126 19.07 17.33 -21.30
C VAL A 126 19.34 18.61 -22.08
N ALA A 127 20.53 19.20 -21.94
CA ALA A 127 20.91 20.41 -22.69
C ALA A 127 20.86 20.19 -24.21
N ARG A 128 21.31 19.02 -24.71
CA ARG A 128 21.24 18.68 -26.14
C ARG A 128 19.81 18.44 -26.60
N GLN A 129 19.00 17.76 -25.81
CA GLN A 129 17.59 17.52 -26.11
C GLN A 129 16.82 18.85 -26.14
N GLN A 130 17.02 19.74 -25.17
CA GLN A 130 16.40 21.08 -25.15
C GLN A 130 16.81 21.91 -26.36
N ALA A 131 18.10 21.93 -26.73
CA ALA A 131 18.56 22.64 -27.92
C ALA A 131 17.95 22.07 -29.22
N ARG A 132 17.77 20.75 -29.30
CA ARG A 132 17.16 20.08 -30.44
C ARG A 132 15.66 20.34 -30.52
N LEU A 133 14.96 20.31 -29.38
CA LEU A 133 13.53 20.64 -29.29
C LEU A 133 13.28 22.11 -29.65
N GLU A 134 14.15 23.02 -29.22
CA GLU A 134 14.10 24.44 -29.62
C GLU A 134 14.26 24.58 -31.14
N ALA A 135 15.24 23.90 -31.73
CA ALA A 135 15.48 23.93 -33.17
C ALA A 135 14.31 23.34 -33.99
N LEU A 136 13.59 22.39 -33.41
CA LEU A 136 12.36 21.81 -33.98
C LEU A 136 11.11 22.67 -33.74
N GLY A 137 11.25 23.83 -33.08
CA GLY A 137 10.15 24.75 -32.83
C GLY A 137 9.16 24.25 -31.79
N VAL A 138 9.60 23.41 -30.84
CA VAL A 138 8.76 22.95 -29.73
C VAL A 138 8.57 24.11 -28.74
N PRO A 139 7.32 24.52 -28.45
CA PRO A 139 7.07 25.63 -27.53
C PRO A 139 7.65 25.38 -26.14
N ALA A 140 8.15 26.44 -25.51
CA ALA A 140 8.72 26.45 -24.16
C ALA A 140 9.89 25.47 -23.90
N MET A 141 10.43 24.81 -24.93
CA MET A 141 11.59 23.91 -24.81
C MET A 141 12.83 24.60 -25.36
N PHE A 142 13.64 25.19 -24.50
CA PHE A 142 14.90 25.84 -24.86
C PHE A 142 15.92 25.75 -23.72
N PRO A 143 17.23 25.78 -24.02
CA PRO A 143 18.26 25.84 -22.98
C PRO A 143 18.21 27.19 -22.25
N THR A 144 18.11 27.14 -20.93
CA THR A 144 18.14 28.34 -20.08
C THR A 144 18.81 28.05 -18.75
N ALA A 145 19.57 29.02 -18.26
CA ALA A 145 20.16 29.03 -16.92
C ALA A 145 19.38 29.94 -15.95
N SER A 146 18.37 30.65 -16.43
CA SER A 146 17.53 31.53 -15.62
C SER A 146 16.57 30.71 -14.76
N ASN A 147 16.54 30.93 -13.45
CA ASN A 147 15.55 30.29 -12.58
C ASN A 147 14.12 30.66 -12.98
N ALA A 148 13.88 31.90 -13.44
CA ALA A 148 12.54 32.36 -13.83
C ALA A 148 11.95 31.59 -15.02
N ASP A 149 12.79 31.10 -15.95
CA ASP A 149 12.35 30.28 -17.09
C ASP A 149 12.19 28.80 -16.70
N ARG A 150 12.79 28.40 -15.58
CA ARG A 150 12.72 27.03 -15.01
C ARG A 150 11.61 26.90 -13.97
N GLU A 151 11.02 28.01 -13.53
CA GLU A 151 9.93 28.11 -12.56
C GLU A 151 8.59 28.39 -13.25
N ILE A 152 7.51 27.74 -12.82
CA ILE A 152 6.18 27.90 -13.41
C ILE A 152 5.62 29.27 -13.02
N THR A 153 5.59 30.21 -13.97
CA THR A 153 4.95 31.52 -13.75
C THR A 153 3.42 31.38 -13.86
N LEU A 154 2.72 31.35 -12.72
CA LEU A 154 1.27 31.46 -12.68
C LEU A 154 0.85 32.84 -13.19
N VAL A 155 0.20 32.88 -14.36
CA VAL A 155 -0.37 34.12 -14.92
C VAL A 155 -1.53 34.57 -14.02
N ALA A 156 -1.33 35.66 -13.28
CA ALA A 156 -2.38 36.32 -12.50
C ALA A 156 -3.40 37.04 -13.42
N PRO A 157 -4.70 37.07 -13.10
CA PRO A 157 -5.69 37.82 -13.85
C PRO A 157 -5.50 39.34 -13.69
N ARG A 158 -5.66 40.10 -14.78
CA ARG A 158 -5.50 41.56 -14.82
C ARG A 158 -6.53 42.31 -13.95
N PRO A 159 -6.16 43.44 -13.30
CA PRO A 159 -7.03 44.17 -12.39
C PRO A 159 -7.83 45.26 -13.12
N HIS A 160 -9.10 45.40 -12.77
CA HIS A 160 -9.85 46.65 -12.94
C HIS A 160 -10.28 47.16 -11.55
N LEU A 161 -9.79 48.35 -11.20
CA LEU A 161 -10.40 49.45 -10.42
C LEU A 161 -11.00 49.07 -9.03
N ILE A 162 -10.47 49.55 -7.89
CA ILE A 162 -10.84 50.78 -7.09
C ILE A 162 -10.10 50.65 -5.70
N PRO A 163 -9.74 51.72 -4.92
CA PRO A 163 -8.36 52.12 -4.65
C PRO A 163 -7.81 51.78 -3.24
N SER A 164 -6.55 52.14 -3.05
CA SER A 164 -5.68 52.05 -1.87
C SER A 164 -6.27 52.48 -0.52
N VAL A 165 -6.02 51.70 0.54
CA VAL A 165 -5.69 52.22 1.89
C VAL A 165 -4.74 51.26 2.64
N CYS A 166 -3.59 51.83 3.01
CA CYS A 166 -2.63 51.54 4.10
C CYS A 166 -2.06 50.13 4.37
N LEU A 167 -0.72 50.10 4.32
CA LEU A 167 0.16 49.18 5.02
C LEU A 167 -0.17 49.14 6.52
N ASP A 168 -0.12 47.95 7.12
CA ASP A 168 0.81 47.77 8.22
C ASP A 168 1.28 46.32 8.38
N SER A 169 2.59 46.22 8.63
CA SER A 169 3.39 45.00 8.74
C SER A 169 3.09 44.18 9.99
N ARG A 170 3.08 42.84 9.87
CA ARG A 170 3.69 41.92 10.86
C ARG A 170 3.78 40.48 10.33
N PHE A 171 4.95 39.89 10.56
CA PHE A 171 5.45 38.60 10.12
C PHE A 171 4.59 37.39 10.51
N HIS A 172 4.37 36.47 9.56
CA HIS A 172 4.32 35.01 9.79
C HIS A 172 4.76 34.30 8.49
N PRO A 173 5.71 33.35 8.52
CA PRO A 173 6.10 32.61 7.32
C PRO A 173 5.10 31.46 7.11
N THR A 174 4.11 31.69 6.25
CA THR A 174 3.26 30.63 5.69
C THR A 174 4.06 29.93 4.59
N VAL A 175 4.57 28.74 4.89
CA VAL A 175 5.11 27.82 3.89
C VAL A 175 3.91 27.25 3.12
N ALA A 176 3.65 27.79 1.94
CA ALA A 176 2.75 27.18 0.97
C ALA A 176 3.53 26.13 0.16
N PRO A 177 3.03 24.89 -0.01
CA PRO A 177 3.66 23.95 -0.92
C PRO A 177 3.30 24.31 -2.36
N LEU A 178 4.25 24.91 -3.06
CA LEU A 178 4.34 24.88 -4.52
C LEU A 178 4.82 23.49 -4.91
N HIS A 179 3.98 22.65 -5.53
CA HIS A 179 4.42 21.68 -6.53
C HIS A 179 3.23 21.16 -7.35
N ALA A 180 3.14 21.60 -8.60
CA ALA A 180 2.37 20.93 -9.63
C ALA A 180 3.19 19.75 -10.15
N PHE A 181 2.95 18.54 -9.63
CA PHE A 181 3.43 17.30 -10.23
C PHE A 181 2.37 16.80 -11.21
N ALA A 182 2.81 16.22 -12.34
CA ALA A 182 1.99 15.30 -13.14
C ALA A 182 1.20 14.41 -12.17
N THR A 183 -0.14 14.38 -12.26
CA THR A 183 -1.04 13.85 -11.23
C THR A 183 -0.57 12.50 -10.71
N MET A 184 0.26 12.52 -9.67
CA MET A 184 0.67 11.33 -8.95
C MET A 184 -0.60 10.86 -8.24
N PRO A 185 -0.95 9.57 -8.26
CA PRO A 185 -2.23 9.10 -7.74
C PRO A 185 -2.15 9.00 -6.21
N TYR A 186 -1.91 10.16 -5.59
CA TYR A 186 -1.81 10.42 -4.17
C TYR A 186 -2.83 11.49 -3.79
N ILE A 187 -3.40 11.34 -2.61
CA ILE A 187 -4.33 12.30 -2.01
C ILE A 187 -3.75 12.73 -0.68
N ASP A 188 -3.34 13.99 -0.60
CA ASP A 188 -2.74 14.55 0.60
C ASP A 188 -3.84 15.03 1.57
N LEU A 189 -3.95 14.31 2.67
CA LEU A 189 -4.77 14.61 3.84
C LEU A 189 -3.89 15.32 4.87
N VAL A 190 -3.96 16.65 4.89
CA VAL A 190 -3.11 17.50 5.74
C VAL A 190 -3.96 18.28 6.73
N SER A 191 -3.66 18.14 8.02
CA SER A 191 -4.24 18.95 9.09
C SER A 191 -3.13 19.44 10.04
N GLY A 192 -3.49 20.21 11.07
CA GLY A 192 -2.51 20.70 12.04
C GLY A 192 -1.84 19.59 12.85
N ASP A 193 -2.53 18.47 13.08
CA ASP A 193 -2.04 17.35 13.89
C ASP A 193 -1.78 16.05 13.08
N ASP A 194 -2.14 16.02 11.81
CA ASP A 194 -2.06 14.83 10.95
C ASP A 194 -1.46 15.11 9.57
N TYR A 195 -0.83 14.07 9.02
CA TYR A 195 -0.39 14.03 7.63
C TYR A 195 -0.51 12.59 7.11
N ALA A 196 -1.31 12.41 6.07
CA ALA A 196 -1.32 11.20 5.26
C ALA A 196 -1.40 11.55 3.78
N SER A 197 -0.70 10.78 2.95
CA SER A 197 -0.76 10.82 1.50
C SER A 197 -1.24 9.44 1.06
N ILE A 198 -2.52 9.36 0.69
CA ILE A 198 -3.20 8.12 0.37
C ILE A 198 -3.03 7.81 -1.11
N TRP A 199 -2.41 6.67 -1.41
CA TRP A 199 -2.29 6.16 -2.77
C TRP A 199 -3.62 5.57 -3.25
N TYR A 200 -3.93 5.76 -4.53
CA TYR A 200 -5.02 5.06 -5.19
C TYR A 200 -4.60 4.49 -6.53
N ASP A 201 -5.34 3.49 -7.00
CA ASP A 201 -5.22 2.92 -8.34
C ASP A 201 -6.60 2.76 -8.97
N THR A 202 -6.67 2.73 -10.29
CA THR A 202 -7.95 2.71 -11.02
C THR A 202 -7.86 2.03 -12.38
N ASN A 203 -8.97 1.44 -12.83
CA ASN A 203 -9.10 0.88 -14.19
C ASN A 203 -9.28 1.95 -15.27
N ALA A 204 -9.30 3.24 -14.92
CA ALA A 204 -9.43 4.33 -15.87
C ALA A 204 -8.21 4.39 -16.82
N PRO A 205 -8.39 4.70 -18.12
CA PRO A 205 -7.30 4.67 -19.11
C PRO A 205 -6.09 5.55 -18.77
N ASN A 206 -6.32 6.63 -18.02
CA ASN A 206 -5.30 7.60 -17.66
C ASN A 206 -4.74 7.39 -16.23
N GLY A 207 -5.14 6.32 -15.54
CA GLY A 207 -4.74 6.06 -14.15
C GLY A 207 -5.22 7.11 -13.15
N ASN A 208 -6.29 7.86 -13.49
CA ASN A 208 -6.87 8.88 -12.64
C ASN A 208 -8.38 9.00 -12.83
N VAL A 209 -9.06 9.59 -11.85
CA VAL A 209 -10.53 9.74 -11.81
C VAL A 209 -11.08 10.60 -12.96
N GLY A 210 -10.27 11.49 -13.54
CA GLY A 210 -10.68 12.28 -14.71
C GLY A 210 -10.90 11.44 -15.98
N GLY A 211 -10.43 10.20 -16.00
CA GLY A 211 -10.69 9.24 -17.08
C GLY A 211 -11.92 8.35 -16.87
N PHE A 212 -12.73 8.59 -15.83
CA PHE A 212 -13.93 7.79 -15.58
C PHE A 212 -14.96 8.02 -16.68
N ASP A 213 -15.65 6.95 -17.05
CA ASP A 213 -16.82 7.02 -17.93
C ASP A 213 -18.03 7.50 -17.10
N PRO A 214 -18.59 8.69 -17.35
CA PRO A 214 -19.69 9.22 -16.54
C PRO A 214 -20.95 8.35 -16.55
N ASP A 215 -21.13 7.49 -17.55
CA ASP A 215 -22.29 6.61 -17.63
C ASP A 215 -22.09 5.28 -16.88
N LYS A 216 -20.87 4.95 -16.45
CA LYS A 216 -20.61 3.74 -15.66
C LYS A 216 -20.64 4.04 -14.16
N PRO A 217 -21.38 3.27 -13.34
CA PRO A 217 -21.33 3.43 -11.89
C PRO A 217 -19.91 3.18 -11.34
N THR A 218 -19.58 3.81 -10.21
CA THR A 218 -18.27 3.66 -9.55
C THR A 218 -18.30 2.60 -8.45
N ILE A 219 -17.27 1.75 -8.43
CA ILE A 219 -16.95 0.83 -7.35
C ILE A 219 -15.69 1.33 -6.65
N VAL A 220 -15.76 1.46 -5.34
CA VAL A 220 -14.59 1.73 -4.48
C VAL A 220 -14.25 0.45 -3.73
N MET A 221 -13.02 -0.02 -3.86
CA MET A 221 -12.55 -1.24 -3.22
C MET A 221 -11.51 -0.95 -2.13
N LEU A 222 -11.59 -1.70 -1.03
CA LEU A 222 -10.57 -1.73 0.02
C LEU A 222 -9.79 -3.03 -0.09
N HIS A 223 -8.48 -3.00 0.18
CA HIS A 223 -7.63 -4.19 0.08
C HIS A 223 -7.75 -5.10 1.33
N PRO A 224 -7.39 -6.40 1.23
CA PRO A 224 -7.26 -7.29 2.38
C PRO A 224 -6.17 -6.85 3.39
N LEU A 225 -6.22 -7.39 4.62
CA LEU A 225 -5.20 -7.15 5.64
C LEU A 225 -3.83 -7.67 5.18
N PHE A 226 -2.73 -7.02 5.57
CA PHE A 226 -1.35 -7.36 5.19
C PHE A 226 -1.08 -7.44 3.67
N LEU A 227 -1.97 -6.90 2.86
CA LEU A 227 -1.85 -6.75 1.41
C LEU A 227 -2.17 -5.30 1.05
N ASP A 228 -2.06 -4.93 -0.22
CA ASP A 228 -2.36 -3.57 -0.71
C ASP A 228 -3.24 -3.60 -1.96
N SER A 229 -3.45 -2.46 -2.59
CA SER A 229 -4.24 -2.32 -3.83
C SER A 229 -3.80 -3.25 -4.96
N THR A 230 -2.51 -3.63 -5.04
CA THR A 230 -2.00 -4.51 -6.10
C THR A 230 -2.59 -5.92 -6.02
N TRP A 231 -3.07 -6.32 -4.84
CA TRP A 231 -3.72 -7.61 -4.61
C TRP A 231 -5.19 -7.64 -5.02
N LEU A 232 -5.78 -6.51 -5.41
CA LEU A 232 -7.12 -6.48 -5.99
C LEU A 232 -7.13 -6.70 -7.51
N TYR A 233 -6.00 -7.09 -8.11
CA TYR A 233 -5.93 -7.48 -9.52
C TYR A 233 -7.02 -8.47 -9.96
N PRO A 234 -7.45 -9.49 -9.15
CA PRO A 234 -8.49 -10.39 -9.59
C PRO A 234 -9.85 -9.70 -9.78
N GLN A 235 -10.12 -8.62 -9.04
CA GLN A 235 -11.33 -7.81 -9.18
C GLN A 235 -11.18 -6.74 -10.26
N MET A 236 -10.02 -6.09 -10.31
CA MET A 236 -9.71 -5.00 -11.25
C MET A 236 -9.66 -5.48 -12.71
N ASP A 237 -9.05 -6.65 -12.95
CA ASP A 237 -8.88 -7.20 -14.30
C ASP A 237 -10.06 -8.07 -14.73
N ASP A 238 -11.05 -8.28 -13.86
CA ASP A 238 -12.22 -9.08 -14.19
C ASP A 238 -13.09 -8.38 -15.23
N HIS A 239 -13.18 -8.95 -16.43
CA HIS A 239 -13.97 -8.39 -17.52
C HIS A 239 -15.43 -8.13 -17.12
N ARG A 240 -16.02 -8.90 -16.19
CA ARG A 240 -17.41 -8.70 -15.73
C ARG A 240 -17.59 -7.39 -14.98
N LEU A 241 -16.55 -6.92 -14.29
CA LEU A 241 -16.53 -5.68 -13.51
C LEU A 241 -15.94 -4.53 -14.33
N ASN A 242 -14.74 -4.71 -14.87
CA ASN A 242 -13.99 -3.68 -15.59
C ASN A 242 -14.75 -3.11 -16.81
N SER A 243 -15.51 -3.94 -17.52
CA SER A 243 -16.28 -3.47 -18.68
C SER A 243 -17.46 -2.56 -18.30
N GLN A 244 -18.07 -2.76 -17.12
CA GLN A 244 -19.35 -2.14 -16.73
C GLN A 244 -19.23 -1.06 -15.67
N TYR A 245 -18.11 -1.01 -14.94
CA TYR A 245 -17.94 -0.12 -13.79
C TYR A 245 -16.62 0.66 -13.87
N ASN A 246 -16.64 1.89 -13.37
CA ASN A 246 -15.40 2.58 -12.99
C ASN A 246 -14.94 1.99 -11.65
N ILE A 247 -13.68 1.63 -11.51
CA ILE A 247 -13.14 1.01 -10.30
C ILE A 247 -12.00 1.87 -9.76
N ILE A 248 -12.03 2.14 -8.46
CA ILE A 248 -10.92 2.76 -7.74
C ILE A 248 -10.63 2.00 -6.46
N VAL A 249 -9.34 1.89 -6.16
CA VAL A 249 -8.82 1.17 -5.01
C VAL A 249 -7.93 2.11 -4.21
N PHE A 250 -8.02 2.07 -2.89
CA PHE A 250 -7.18 2.88 -2.02
C PHE A 250 -6.27 2.01 -1.16
N ASP A 251 -5.00 2.40 -1.04
CA ASP A 251 -4.09 1.85 -0.04
C ASP A 251 -4.36 2.53 1.31
N ALA A 252 -4.71 1.77 2.33
CA ALA A 252 -4.87 2.29 3.68
C ALA A 252 -3.55 2.85 4.24
N ARG A 253 -3.63 3.62 5.33
CA ARG A 253 -2.43 4.13 6.03
C ARG A 253 -1.51 2.97 6.41
N CYS A 254 -0.19 3.22 6.36
CA CYS A 254 0.85 2.23 6.65
C CYS A 254 0.82 0.98 5.74
N THR A 255 0.24 1.06 4.55
CA THR A 255 0.12 -0.07 3.62
C THR A 255 0.38 0.38 2.18
N GLY A 256 0.89 -0.54 1.36
CA GLY A 256 1.20 -0.30 -0.05
C GLY A 256 2.10 0.89 -0.27
N LYS A 257 1.64 1.81 -1.12
CA LYS A 257 2.35 3.05 -1.49
C LYS A 257 1.92 4.26 -0.67
N SER A 258 0.92 4.13 0.19
CA SER A 258 0.46 5.21 1.06
C SER A 258 1.51 5.60 2.09
N LEU A 259 1.64 6.90 2.33
CA LEU A 259 2.57 7.48 3.29
C LEU A 259 1.79 8.15 4.39
N CYS A 260 2.18 7.99 5.65
CA CYS A 260 1.49 8.68 6.74
C CYS A 260 2.41 8.90 7.92
N ARG A 261 2.07 9.92 8.72
CA ARG A 261 2.66 10.10 10.04
C ARG A 261 2.10 9.02 10.97
N PRO A 262 2.96 8.25 11.67
CA PRO A 262 2.48 7.29 12.65
C PRO A 262 1.72 7.97 13.78
N SER A 263 0.59 7.40 14.18
CA SER A 263 -0.26 7.94 15.23
C SER A 263 -0.91 6.81 16.03
N GLY A 264 -0.92 6.93 17.36
CA GLY A 264 -1.66 6.02 18.23
C GLY A 264 -3.18 6.21 18.13
N LYS A 265 -3.66 7.25 17.44
CA LYS A 265 -5.09 7.47 17.17
C LYS A 265 -5.59 6.70 15.94
N TYR A 266 -4.72 6.00 15.22
CA TYR A 266 -5.14 5.33 14.00
C TYR A 266 -6.03 4.11 14.33
N ASP A 267 -7.31 4.18 13.94
CA ASP A 267 -8.29 3.10 14.03
C ASP A 267 -9.15 3.01 12.76
N LEU A 268 -10.14 2.12 12.75
CA LEU A 268 -11.02 1.94 11.59
C LEU A 268 -12.03 3.09 11.38
N TRP A 269 -12.24 3.98 12.37
CA TRP A 269 -13.02 5.20 12.20
C TRP A 269 -12.21 6.27 11.47
N VAL A 270 -10.92 6.38 11.79
CA VAL A 270 -9.98 7.18 11.00
C VAL A 270 -9.93 6.69 9.55
N SER A 271 -9.88 5.37 9.32
CA SER A 271 -9.90 4.81 7.96
C SER A 271 -11.17 5.19 7.17
N ALA A 272 -12.33 5.26 7.84
CA ALA A 272 -13.57 5.73 7.23
C ALA A 272 -13.54 7.24 6.92
N ALA A 273 -12.94 8.06 7.80
CA ALA A 273 -12.77 9.50 7.58
C ALA A 273 -11.77 9.80 6.45
N ASP A 274 -10.69 9.00 6.33
CA ASP A 274 -9.75 9.06 5.21
C ASP A 274 -10.46 8.78 3.90
N LEU A 275 -11.30 7.75 3.86
CA LEU A 275 -12.08 7.41 2.67
C LEU A 275 -13.03 8.55 2.27
N ALA A 276 -13.73 9.16 3.24
CA ALA A 276 -14.59 10.32 2.97
C ALA A 276 -13.82 11.52 2.42
N SER A 277 -12.62 11.75 2.95
CA SER A 277 -11.73 12.79 2.45
C SER A 277 -11.26 12.48 1.03
N CYS A 278 -10.92 11.23 0.73
CA CYS A 278 -10.58 10.78 -0.63
C CYS A 278 -11.74 11.02 -1.60
N PHE A 279 -12.98 10.68 -1.23
CA PHE A 279 -14.18 10.99 -2.03
C PHE A 279 -14.29 12.48 -2.32
N HIS A 280 -14.02 13.32 -1.32
CA HIS A 280 -14.07 14.76 -1.50
C HIS A 280 -13.00 15.28 -2.46
N HIS A 281 -11.72 14.93 -2.21
CA HIS A 281 -10.59 15.40 -3.00
C HIS A 281 -10.68 14.96 -4.47
N LEU A 282 -11.12 13.72 -4.70
CA LEU A 282 -11.29 13.16 -6.04
C LEU A 282 -12.63 13.49 -6.68
N ARG A 283 -13.54 14.18 -5.98
CA ARG A 283 -14.90 14.47 -6.46
C ARG A 283 -15.66 13.20 -6.88
N LEU A 284 -15.46 12.13 -6.12
CA LEU A 284 -16.14 10.86 -6.40
C LEU A 284 -17.64 10.97 -6.14
N PRO A 285 -18.47 10.39 -7.03
CA PRO A 285 -19.90 10.25 -6.80
C PRO A 285 -20.17 9.25 -5.66
N PRO A 286 -21.39 9.21 -5.12
CA PRO A 286 -21.84 8.08 -4.32
C PRO A 286 -21.51 6.77 -5.06
N SER A 287 -20.90 5.81 -4.36
CA SER A 287 -20.28 4.65 -5.01
C SER A 287 -20.68 3.35 -4.32
N HIS A 288 -20.55 2.23 -5.04
CA HIS A 288 -20.64 0.89 -4.45
C HIS A 288 -19.33 0.55 -3.74
N ILE A 289 -19.40 0.10 -2.49
CA ILE A 289 -18.21 -0.20 -1.68
C ILE A 289 -18.01 -1.72 -1.63
N PHE A 290 -16.79 -2.18 -1.94
CA PHE A 290 -16.36 -3.56 -1.75
C PHE A 290 -15.28 -3.61 -0.67
N ALA A 291 -15.56 -4.30 0.43
CA ALA A 291 -14.73 -4.29 1.62
C ALA A 291 -14.47 -5.73 2.12
N PRO A 292 -13.27 -6.28 1.92
CA PRO A 292 -12.89 -7.58 2.44
C PRO A 292 -12.42 -7.52 3.91
N GLU A 293 -12.69 -8.59 4.66
CA GLU A 293 -12.07 -8.93 5.94
C GLU A 293 -12.08 -7.78 6.95
N LEU A 294 -10.91 -7.38 7.47
CA LEU A 294 -10.76 -6.27 8.42
C LEU A 294 -11.44 -5.00 7.91
N ASN A 295 -11.28 -4.70 6.63
CA ASN A 295 -11.80 -3.48 6.04
C ASN A 295 -13.32 -3.51 5.85
N SER A 296 -13.99 -4.66 6.03
CA SER A 296 -15.46 -4.73 6.20
C SER A 296 -15.93 -3.78 7.30
N TYR A 297 -15.17 -3.68 8.38
CA TYR A 297 -15.48 -2.81 9.51
C TYR A 297 -15.16 -1.34 9.27
N ALA A 298 -14.24 -1.02 8.36
CA ALA A 298 -14.05 0.34 7.85
C ALA A 298 -15.22 0.73 6.93
N GLY A 299 -15.65 -0.16 6.04
CA GLY A 299 -16.82 0.03 5.16
C GLY A 299 -18.13 0.23 5.93
N LEU A 300 -18.37 -0.56 6.99
CA LEU A 300 -19.52 -0.38 7.89
C LEU A 300 -19.48 1.00 8.56
N ARG A 301 -18.33 1.41 9.10
CA ARG A 301 -18.16 2.74 9.73
C ARG A 301 -18.36 3.88 8.73
N PHE A 302 -17.88 3.71 7.51
CA PHE A 302 -18.08 4.66 6.42
C PHE A 302 -19.56 4.83 6.09
N ALA A 303 -20.30 3.73 5.95
CA ALA A 303 -21.75 3.77 5.70
C ALA A 303 -22.56 4.38 6.86
N VAL A 304 -22.07 4.27 8.10
CA VAL A 304 -22.69 4.91 9.28
C VAL A 304 -22.47 6.42 9.28
N LEU A 305 -21.26 6.89 8.98
CA LEU A 305 -20.91 8.32 9.04
C LEU A 305 -21.35 9.09 7.80
N PHE A 306 -21.20 8.48 6.62
CA PHE A 306 -21.40 9.09 5.30
C PHE A 306 -22.36 8.26 4.43
N PRO A 307 -23.59 7.97 4.90
CA PRO A 307 -24.57 7.17 4.16
C PRO A 307 -24.88 7.74 2.78
N GLU A 308 -24.76 9.05 2.58
CA GLU A 308 -25.00 9.71 1.29
C GLU A 308 -23.95 9.37 0.21
N LEU A 309 -22.78 8.85 0.61
CA LEU A 309 -21.69 8.47 -0.31
C LEU A 309 -21.72 6.98 -0.68
N VAL A 310 -22.63 6.19 -0.11
CA VAL A 310 -22.66 4.74 -0.24
C VAL A 310 -23.93 4.29 -0.97
N LEU A 311 -23.78 3.86 -2.24
CA LEU A 311 -24.88 3.29 -3.02
C LEU A 311 -25.24 1.89 -2.54
N SER A 312 -24.24 1.07 -2.24
CA SER A 312 -24.38 -0.26 -1.63
C SER A 312 -23.08 -0.69 -0.99
N LEU A 313 -23.14 -1.59 -0.01
CA LEU A 313 -21.97 -2.13 0.68
C LEU A 313 -21.89 -3.64 0.51
N THR A 314 -20.82 -4.14 -0.10
CA THR A 314 -20.49 -5.56 -0.17
C THR A 314 -19.36 -5.89 0.78
N LEU A 315 -19.63 -6.77 1.74
CA LEU A 315 -18.65 -7.27 2.70
C LEU A 315 -18.18 -8.65 2.26
N CYS A 316 -16.87 -8.88 2.25
CA CYS A 316 -16.29 -10.17 1.83
C CYS A 316 -15.52 -10.81 2.99
N ASN A 317 -16.03 -11.93 3.48
CA ASN A 317 -15.49 -12.72 4.58
C ASN A 317 -15.34 -11.92 5.88
N VAL A 318 -16.47 -11.62 6.53
CA VAL A 318 -16.51 -10.74 7.70
C VAL A 318 -16.00 -11.48 8.94
N PRO A 319 -15.02 -10.91 9.69
CA PRO A 319 -14.54 -11.52 10.93
C PRO A 319 -15.50 -11.26 12.09
N ALA A 320 -15.15 -11.76 13.29
CA ALA A 320 -15.81 -11.33 14.52
C ALA A 320 -15.51 -9.86 14.86
N GLN A 321 -16.42 -9.19 15.58
CA GLN A 321 -16.28 -7.75 15.89
C GLN A 321 -15.03 -7.45 16.73
N THR A 322 -14.75 -8.29 17.72
CA THR A 322 -13.43 -8.45 18.33
C THR A 322 -12.82 -9.75 17.83
N GLU A 323 -11.49 -9.85 17.81
CA GLU A 323 -10.82 -11.03 17.28
C GLU A 323 -11.13 -12.29 18.11
N ILE A 324 -11.22 -13.44 17.44
CA ILE A 324 -11.45 -14.73 18.09
C ILE A 324 -10.27 -15.02 19.02
N ARG A 325 -10.49 -15.48 20.25
CA ARG A 325 -9.41 -15.60 21.24
C ARG A 325 -8.21 -16.41 20.76
N SER A 326 -8.43 -17.57 20.15
CA SER A 326 -7.35 -18.40 19.61
C SER A 326 -6.57 -17.70 18.49
N VAL A 327 -7.27 -16.98 17.61
CA VAL A 327 -6.64 -16.15 16.55
C VAL A 327 -5.88 -14.97 17.16
N PHE A 328 -6.44 -14.30 18.17
CA PHE A 328 -5.84 -13.16 18.85
C PHE A 328 -4.52 -13.54 19.54
N GLU A 329 -4.53 -14.62 20.32
CA GLU A 329 -3.35 -15.11 21.05
C GLU A 329 -2.27 -15.57 20.05
N ALA A 330 -2.65 -16.28 18.99
CA ALA A 330 -1.70 -16.72 17.97
C ALA A 330 -1.08 -15.54 17.20
N LEU A 331 -1.87 -14.55 16.76
CA LEU A 331 -1.36 -13.38 16.05
C LEU A 331 -0.46 -12.51 16.93
N GLU A 332 -0.71 -12.44 18.25
CA GLU A 332 0.17 -11.73 19.18
C GLU A 332 1.58 -12.36 19.24
N GLU A 333 1.67 -13.69 19.29
CA GLU A 333 2.94 -14.42 19.29
C GLU A 333 3.62 -14.36 17.90
N LEU A 334 2.85 -14.60 16.83
CA LEU A 334 3.37 -14.58 15.46
C LEU A 334 3.91 -13.22 15.04
N THR A 335 3.28 -12.14 15.49
CA THR A 335 3.78 -10.78 15.23
C THR A 335 5.19 -10.59 15.78
N GLN A 336 5.49 -11.17 16.94
CA GLN A 336 6.83 -11.08 17.53
C GLN A 336 7.83 -11.89 16.72
N LEU A 337 7.50 -13.14 16.38
CA LEU A 337 8.37 -14.00 15.58
C LEU A 337 8.69 -13.37 14.22
N TRP A 338 7.68 -12.82 13.56
CA TRP A 338 7.82 -12.11 12.31
C TRP A 338 8.73 -10.88 12.44
N CYS A 339 8.42 -9.98 13.39
CA CYS A 339 9.08 -8.67 13.52
C CYS A 339 10.51 -8.74 14.07
N PHE A 340 10.88 -9.83 14.73
CA PHE A 340 12.18 -10.02 15.38
C PHE A 340 12.93 -11.27 14.88
N SER A 341 12.54 -11.83 13.74
CA SER A 341 13.30 -12.89 13.07
C SER A 341 14.74 -12.44 12.78
N GLU A 342 15.70 -13.35 12.98
CA GLU A 342 17.14 -13.08 12.79
C GLU A 342 17.69 -13.65 11.47
N ASP A 343 16.92 -14.53 10.83
CA ASP A 343 17.29 -15.29 9.65
C ASP A 343 16.07 -15.56 8.75
N LEU A 344 16.34 -15.97 7.51
CA LEU A 344 15.33 -16.16 6.48
C LEU A 344 14.37 -17.30 6.84
N GLU A 345 14.92 -18.39 7.34
CA GLU A 345 14.20 -19.59 7.76
C GLU A 345 13.14 -19.29 8.84
N SER A 346 13.50 -18.53 9.87
CA SER A 346 12.57 -18.07 10.93
C SER A 346 11.50 -17.09 10.41
N PHE A 347 11.86 -16.22 9.47
CA PHE A 347 10.93 -15.28 8.84
C PHE A 347 9.91 -16.01 7.96
N GLU A 348 10.38 -16.90 7.09
CA GLU A 348 9.54 -17.72 6.21
C GLU A 348 8.61 -18.64 7.02
N TYR A 349 9.07 -19.17 8.16
CA TYR A 349 8.20 -19.91 9.08
C TYR A 349 7.07 -19.03 9.61
N SER A 350 7.36 -17.79 10.04
CA SER A 350 6.31 -16.84 10.46
C SER A 350 5.31 -16.55 9.34
N CYS A 351 5.80 -16.42 8.10
CA CYS A 351 4.97 -16.22 6.92
C CYS A 351 4.07 -17.42 6.65
N LYS A 352 4.59 -18.65 6.79
CA LYS A 352 3.80 -19.88 6.68
C LYS A 352 2.63 -19.87 7.67
N GLU A 353 2.90 -19.56 8.93
CA GLU A 353 1.86 -19.57 9.96
C GLU A 353 0.78 -18.52 9.68
N VAL A 354 1.15 -17.30 9.25
CA VAL A 354 0.19 -16.28 8.81
C VAL A 354 -0.61 -16.76 7.59
N MET A 355 0.04 -17.42 6.64
CA MET A 355 -0.62 -18.00 5.48
C MET A 355 -1.64 -19.08 5.88
N ASP A 356 -1.38 -19.88 6.92
CA ASP A 356 -2.34 -20.87 7.43
C ASP A 356 -3.62 -20.21 8.00
N PHE A 357 -3.57 -18.95 8.47
CA PHE A 357 -4.78 -18.21 8.87
C PHE A 357 -5.62 -17.68 7.69
N PHE A 358 -4.95 -17.24 6.63
CA PHE A 358 -5.60 -16.44 5.57
C PHE A 358 -5.71 -17.16 4.23
N ALA A 359 -4.75 -17.99 3.85
CA ALA A 359 -4.66 -18.61 2.53
C ALA A 359 -4.29 -20.11 2.63
N GLN A 360 -4.82 -20.80 3.64
CA GLN A 360 -4.65 -22.24 3.81
C GLN A 360 -4.99 -22.99 2.51
N ASP A 361 -4.13 -23.92 2.10
CA ASP A 361 -4.27 -24.72 0.88
C ASP A 361 -4.32 -23.90 -0.44
N ALA A 362 -3.86 -22.65 -0.42
CA ALA A 362 -3.69 -21.87 -1.64
C ALA A 362 -2.71 -22.55 -2.62
N HIS A 363 -2.85 -22.28 -3.91
CA HIS A 363 -1.92 -22.79 -4.92
C HIS A 363 -0.48 -22.36 -4.60
N PRO A 364 0.54 -23.24 -4.74
CA PRO A 364 1.93 -22.91 -4.39
C PRO A 364 2.45 -21.61 -5.00
N ASP A 365 2.07 -21.29 -6.24
CA ASP A 365 2.44 -20.01 -6.87
C ASP A 365 1.89 -18.79 -6.12
N LEU A 366 0.64 -18.87 -5.63
CA LEU A 366 0.04 -17.81 -4.83
C LEU A 366 0.72 -17.70 -3.45
N GLN A 367 1.13 -18.84 -2.87
CA GLN A 367 1.91 -18.85 -1.64
C GLN A 367 3.26 -18.15 -1.84
N ASP A 368 3.97 -18.46 -2.94
CA ASP A 368 5.22 -17.80 -3.31
C ASP A 368 5.04 -16.29 -3.49
N GLU A 369 3.97 -15.86 -4.18
CA GLU A 369 3.65 -14.43 -4.37
C GLU A 369 3.35 -13.72 -3.05
N LEU A 370 2.57 -14.33 -2.16
CA LEU A 370 2.22 -13.76 -0.86
C LEU A 370 3.45 -13.54 0.00
N VAL A 371 4.29 -14.57 0.13
CA VAL A 371 5.51 -14.50 0.94
C VAL A 371 6.50 -13.50 0.34
N ALA A 372 6.72 -13.53 -0.98
CA ALA A 372 7.58 -12.56 -1.65
C ALA A 372 7.12 -11.11 -1.42
N TYR A 373 5.81 -10.86 -1.45
CA TYR A 373 5.26 -9.54 -1.14
C TYR A 373 5.50 -9.16 0.32
N TRP A 374 5.30 -10.07 1.26
CA TRP A 374 5.56 -9.82 2.68
C TRP A 374 7.04 -9.57 2.99
N GLU A 375 7.98 -10.27 2.34
CA GLU A 375 9.42 -10.02 2.43
C GLU A 375 9.80 -8.60 2.01
N VAL A 376 9.10 -8.05 1.01
CA VAL A 376 9.38 -6.71 0.48
C VAL A 376 8.68 -5.61 1.29
N HIS A 377 7.40 -5.82 1.64
CA HIS A 377 6.55 -4.77 2.20
C HIS A 377 6.48 -4.79 3.73
N TYR A 378 6.61 -5.97 4.34
CA TYR A 378 6.54 -6.19 5.78
C TYR A 378 7.77 -6.88 6.40
N PRO A 379 9.02 -6.62 5.96
CA PRO A 379 10.19 -7.26 6.56
C PRO A 379 10.47 -6.78 7.99
N PRO A 380 11.34 -7.47 8.75
CA PRO A 380 11.71 -7.06 10.11
C PRO A 380 12.27 -5.63 10.18
N PHE A 381 13.02 -5.19 9.16
CA PHE A 381 13.50 -3.81 9.07
C PHE A 381 12.41 -2.76 8.77
N ARG A 382 11.16 -3.19 8.57
CA ARG A 382 9.95 -2.36 8.47
C ARG A 382 8.90 -2.70 9.54
N ARG A 383 9.26 -3.39 10.62
CA ARG A 383 8.31 -3.91 11.63
C ARG A 383 7.34 -2.91 12.27
N THR A 384 7.62 -1.60 12.26
CA THR A 384 6.61 -0.58 12.65
C THR A 384 5.35 -0.62 11.78
N TYR A 385 5.46 -1.01 10.51
CA TYR A 385 4.31 -1.15 9.59
C TYR A 385 3.47 -2.37 9.97
N VAL A 386 4.13 -3.48 10.30
CA VAL A 386 3.48 -4.73 10.74
C VAL A 386 2.69 -4.49 12.02
N ILE A 387 3.35 -3.96 13.07
CA ILE A 387 2.69 -3.76 14.36
C ILE A 387 1.56 -2.72 14.31
N THR A 388 1.61 -1.76 13.38
CA THR A 388 0.51 -0.82 13.17
C THR A 388 -0.72 -1.53 12.60
N ASN A 389 -0.55 -2.39 11.59
CA ASN A 389 -1.63 -3.20 11.02
C ASN A 389 -2.19 -4.20 12.05
N VAL A 390 -1.32 -4.84 12.83
CA VAL A 390 -1.71 -5.75 13.92
C VAL A 390 -2.52 -5.01 14.98
N ASN A 391 -2.12 -3.79 15.34
CA ASN A 391 -2.86 -2.98 16.32
C ASN A 391 -4.28 -2.61 15.84
N LEU A 392 -4.47 -2.33 14.54
CA LEU A 392 -5.81 -2.12 13.98
C LEU A 392 -6.71 -3.35 14.14
N LEU A 393 -6.12 -4.55 14.00
CA LEU A 393 -6.82 -5.81 14.12
C LEU A 393 -7.15 -6.16 15.59
N LEU A 394 -6.14 -6.09 16.47
CA LEU A 394 -6.25 -6.58 17.83
C LEU A 394 -6.96 -5.61 18.78
N ASN A 395 -6.94 -4.30 18.49
CA ASN A 395 -7.59 -3.28 19.31
C ASN A 395 -8.96 -2.84 18.75
N ARG A 396 -9.60 -3.65 17.89
CA ARG A 396 -10.94 -3.35 17.37
C ARG A 396 -11.95 -3.18 18.50
N THR A 397 -12.77 -2.15 18.38
CA THR A 397 -13.98 -1.96 19.20
C THR A 397 -15.21 -2.40 18.40
N PRO A 398 -16.13 -3.17 18.99
CA PRO A 398 -17.42 -3.49 18.37
C PRO A 398 -18.20 -2.23 17.94
N LEU A 399 -18.97 -2.37 16.87
CA LEU A 399 -20.03 -1.42 16.51
C LEU A 399 -21.27 -1.74 17.35
N SER A 400 -21.88 -0.70 17.92
CA SER A 400 -23.11 -0.90 18.67
C SER A 400 -24.26 -1.29 17.72
N PRO A 401 -25.29 -2.02 18.21
CA PRO A 401 -26.47 -2.32 17.43
C PRO A 401 -27.16 -1.07 16.86
N GLU A 402 -27.15 0.04 17.60
CA GLU A 402 -27.69 1.33 17.16
C GLU A 402 -26.91 1.89 15.99
N ALA A 403 -25.57 1.78 16.01
CA ALA A 403 -24.72 2.19 14.91
C ALA A 403 -25.00 1.37 13.65
N LEU A 404 -25.08 0.04 13.77
CA LEU A 404 -25.41 -0.84 12.65
C LEU A 404 -26.81 -0.57 12.09
N ALA A 405 -27.77 -0.22 12.94
CA ALA A 405 -29.11 0.17 12.52
C ALA A 405 -29.12 1.51 11.75
N CYS A 406 -28.12 2.38 11.87
CA CYS A 406 -28.02 3.60 11.07
C CYS A 406 -27.73 3.34 9.59
N ILE A 407 -27.31 2.13 9.21
CA ILE A 407 -26.99 1.79 7.82
C ILE A 407 -28.28 1.57 7.02
N THR A 408 -28.47 2.38 5.98
CA THR A 408 -29.68 2.39 5.13
C THR A 408 -29.44 1.98 3.68
N CYS A 409 -28.19 1.80 3.27
CA CYS A 409 -27.87 1.31 1.93
C CYS A 409 -28.08 -0.22 1.83
N PRO A 410 -28.31 -0.79 0.63
CA PRO A 410 -28.23 -2.23 0.40
C PRO A 410 -26.90 -2.82 0.90
N VAL A 411 -26.98 -3.86 1.74
CA VAL A 411 -25.80 -4.59 2.24
C VAL A 411 -25.85 -6.04 1.78
N PHE A 412 -24.72 -6.53 1.28
CA PHE A 412 -24.55 -7.91 0.82
C PHE A 412 -23.27 -8.51 1.41
N ILE A 413 -23.36 -9.75 1.90
CA ILE A 413 -22.22 -10.44 2.53
C ILE A 413 -21.88 -11.69 1.74
N ILE A 414 -20.62 -11.81 1.32
CA ILE A 414 -20.06 -13.03 0.72
C ILE A 414 -19.17 -13.68 1.77
N GLN A 415 -19.51 -14.88 2.23
CA GLN A 415 -18.84 -15.51 3.37
C GLN A 415 -18.28 -16.88 3.01
N ALA A 416 -17.11 -17.24 3.52
CA ALA A 416 -16.60 -18.61 3.40
C ALA A 416 -17.40 -19.56 4.31
N GLU A 417 -17.80 -20.73 3.79
CA GLU A 417 -18.64 -21.70 4.51
C GLU A 417 -17.94 -22.30 5.73
N SER A 418 -16.64 -22.56 5.63
CA SER A 418 -15.88 -23.30 6.66
C SER A 418 -14.61 -22.56 7.11
N SER A 419 -14.59 -21.23 7.07
CA SER A 419 -13.43 -20.46 7.55
C SER A 419 -13.33 -20.50 9.08
N GLN A 420 -12.16 -20.92 9.58
CA GLN A 420 -11.85 -20.95 11.01
C GLN A 420 -11.67 -19.54 11.59
N THR A 421 -11.07 -18.65 10.81
CA THR A 421 -10.78 -17.26 11.19
C THR A 421 -11.98 -16.33 11.00
N HIS A 422 -12.86 -16.67 10.05
CA HIS A 422 -14.05 -15.88 9.73
C HIS A 422 -15.34 -16.74 9.75
N PRO A 423 -15.76 -17.30 10.91
CA PRO A 423 -16.96 -18.13 10.97
C PRO A 423 -18.24 -17.40 10.54
N VAL A 424 -19.10 -18.11 9.79
CA VAL A 424 -20.37 -17.57 9.25
C VAL A 424 -21.28 -16.99 10.34
N ALA A 425 -21.24 -17.53 11.55
CA ALA A 425 -22.06 -17.08 12.68
C ALA A 425 -21.91 -15.57 12.96
N TYR A 426 -20.72 -14.99 12.75
CA TYR A 426 -20.51 -13.56 12.99
C TYR A 426 -21.10 -12.68 11.88
N ALA A 427 -21.12 -13.16 10.64
CA ALA A 427 -21.84 -12.51 9.55
C ALA A 427 -23.37 -12.52 9.79
N GLU A 428 -23.90 -13.62 10.32
CA GLU A 428 -25.31 -13.74 10.72
C GLU A 428 -25.65 -12.78 11.86
N GLN A 429 -24.80 -12.66 12.88
CA GLN A 429 -24.98 -11.71 13.98
C GLN A 429 -25.04 -10.26 13.49
N ILE A 430 -24.14 -9.85 12.60
CA ILE A 430 -24.15 -8.49 12.04
C ILE A 430 -25.45 -8.24 11.27
N THR A 431 -25.91 -9.22 10.50
CA THR A 431 -27.15 -9.14 9.72
C THR A 431 -28.38 -8.88 10.59
N GLN A 432 -28.42 -9.42 11.81
CA GLN A 432 -29.53 -9.19 12.77
C GLN A 432 -29.63 -7.72 13.23
N HIS A 433 -28.53 -6.97 13.18
CA HIS A 433 -28.48 -5.57 13.60
C HIS A 433 -28.67 -4.58 12.43
N LEU A 434 -28.54 -5.03 11.18
CA LEU A 434 -28.75 -4.24 9.96
C LEU A 434 -30.25 -4.09 9.62
N LYS A 435 -31.02 -3.47 10.53
CA LYS A 435 -32.50 -3.44 10.46
C LYS A 435 -33.08 -2.51 9.39
N ASN A 436 -32.35 -1.46 9.04
CA ASN A 436 -32.85 -0.40 8.13
C ASN A 436 -32.35 -0.56 6.69
N VAL A 437 -31.69 -1.68 6.37
CA VAL A 437 -31.26 -1.96 5.00
C VAL A 437 -32.47 -2.34 4.14
N PRO A 438 -32.46 -2.00 2.83
CA PRO A 438 -33.54 -2.36 1.91
C PRO A 438 -33.79 -3.87 1.90
N GLY A 439 -35.05 -4.28 2.09
CA GLY A 439 -35.43 -5.69 2.24
C GLY A 439 -35.47 -6.19 3.70
N GLY A 440 -35.10 -5.35 4.67
CA GLY A 440 -35.23 -5.63 6.12
C GLY A 440 -34.09 -6.45 6.72
N SER A 441 -33.21 -7.04 5.90
CA SER A 441 -31.97 -7.68 6.34
C SER A 441 -30.95 -7.76 5.20
N ALA A 442 -29.66 -7.83 5.56
CA ALA A 442 -28.59 -8.10 4.61
C ALA A 442 -28.68 -9.56 4.12
N SER A 443 -28.38 -9.78 2.85
CA SER A 443 -28.31 -11.14 2.29
C SER A 443 -26.90 -11.71 2.43
N ILE A 444 -26.79 -12.96 2.88
CA ILE A 444 -25.52 -13.69 2.99
C ILE A 444 -25.46 -14.76 1.90
N PHE A 445 -24.34 -14.81 1.18
CA PHE A 445 -24.04 -15.87 0.23
C PHE A 445 -22.83 -16.69 0.71
N PRO A 446 -23.02 -17.97 1.09
CA PRO A 446 -21.91 -18.84 1.47
C PRO A 446 -21.17 -19.34 0.22
N VAL A 447 -19.84 -19.30 0.27
CA VAL A 447 -18.93 -19.84 -0.75
C VAL A 447 -18.24 -21.06 -0.16
N LYS A 448 -18.20 -22.17 -0.92
CA LYS A 448 -17.51 -23.41 -0.54
C LYS A 448 -15.99 -23.21 -0.50
N ALA A 449 -15.52 -22.61 0.57
CA ALA A 449 -14.14 -22.23 0.83
C ALA A 449 -13.89 -22.19 2.35
N SER A 450 -12.63 -22.33 2.74
CA SER A 450 -12.16 -22.28 4.15
C SER A 450 -11.21 -21.11 4.41
N GLN A 451 -10.74 -20.43 3.37
CA GLN A 451 -9.68 -19.44 3.44
C GLN A 451 -10.18 -18.08 3.95
N GLY A 452 -9.30 -17.34 4.64
CA GLY A 452 -9.51 -15.95 5.06
C GLY A 452 -9.56 -14.97 3.88
N TYR A 453 -8.58 -15.06 2.97
CA TYR A 453 -8.46 -14.30 1.73
C TYR A 453 -9.42 -14.82 0.65
N LEU A 454 -10.71 -14.81 0.96
CA LEU A 454 -11.76 -15.32 0.09
C LEU A 454 -11.81 -14.58 -1.26
N SER A 455 -11.58 -13.26 -1.24
CA SER A 455 -11.55 -12.40 -2.44
C SER A 455 -10.42 -12.74 -3.40
N LEU A 456 -9.34 -13.36 -2.91
CA LEU A 456 -8.20 -13.81 -3.72
C LEU A 456 -8.38 -15.26 -4.18
N VAL A 457 -8.50 -16.18 -3.22
CA VAL A 457 -8.47 -17.63 -3.47
C VAL A 457 -9.69 -18.09 -4.27
N SER A 458 -10.85 -17.48 -4.02
CA SER A 458 -12.11 -17.77 -4.73
C SER A 458 -12.60 -16.60 -5.59
N ALA A 459 -11.67 -15.77 -6.08
CA ALA A 459 -11.95 -14.52 -6.79
C ALA A 459 -13.03 -14.65 -7.87
N SER A 460 -12.95 -15.68 -8.74
CA SER A 460 -13.91 -15.81 -9.85
C SER A 460 -15.36 -16.00 -9.38
N ILE A 461 -15.57 -16.74 -8.29
CA ILE A 461 -16.89 -16.95 -7.69
C ILE A 461 -17.35 -15.66 -7.00
N VAL A 462 -16.47 -15.04 -6.20
CA VAL A 462 -16.73 -13.76 -5.52
C VAL A 462 -17.16 -12.70 -6.53
N ASN A 463 -16.41 -12.51 -7.61
CA ASN A 463 -16.69 -11.52 -8.66
C ASN A 463 -18.00 -11.81 -9.39
N GLN A 464 -18.33 -13.09 -9.64
CA GLN A 464 -19.59 -13.47 -10.27
C GLN A 464 -20.78 -13.05 -9.41
N ILE A 465 -20.71 -13.33 -8.10
CA ILE A 465 -21.81 -13.05 -7.17
C ILE A 465 -21.89 -11.55 -6.92
N PHE A 466 -20.74 -10.88 -6.75
CA PHE A 466 -20.67 -9.44 -6.58
C PHE A 466 -21.29 -8.71 -7.78
N MET A 467 -20.92 -9.07 -9.01
CA MET A 467 -21.53 -8.50 -10.21
C MET A 467 -23.05 -8.76 -10.26
N LYS A 468 -23.51 -9.98 -9.94
CA LYS A 468 -24.95 -10.28 -9.86
C LYS A 468 -25.67 -9.40 -8.85
N PHE A 469 -25.07 -9.11 -7.71
CA PHE A 469 -25.62 -8.18 -6.72
C PHE A 469 -25.66 -6.73 -7.24
N LEU A 470 -24.57 -6.26 -7.84
CA LEU A 470 -24.49 -4.91 -8.40
C LEU A 470 -25.47 -4.69 -9.56
N SER A 471 -25.68 -5.68 -10.43
CA SER A 471 -26.61 -5.61 -11.57
C SER A 471 -28.08 -5.43 -11.16
N ARG A 472 -28.41 -5.69 -9.89
CA ARG A 472 -29.76 -5.49 -9.31
C ARG A 472 -29.93 -4.12 -8.66
N GLN A 473 -28.84 -3.36 -8.51
CA GLN A 473 -28.91 -2.03 -7.93
C GLN A 473 -29.41 -1.02 -8.97
N PRO A 474 -30.04 0.08 -8.53
CA PRO A 474 -30.38 1.18 -9.42
C PRO A 474 -29.14 1.67 -10.15
N HIS A 475 -29.29 1.95 -11.45
CA HIS A 475 -28.23 2.56 -12.22
C HIS A 475 -27.85 3.92 -11.63
N ALA A 476 -26.55 4.16 -11.45
CA ALA A 476 -26.01 5.41 -10.96
C ALA A 476 -24.91 5.91 -11.91
N ARG A 477 -24.95 7.20 -12.24
CA ARG A 477 -23.94 7.85 -13.06
C ARG A 477 -22.77 8.30 -12.21
N SER A 478 -21.60 8.42 -12.84
CA SER A 478 -20.35 8.79 -12.21
C SER A 478 -19.80 10.13 -12.67
N ASP A 479 -20.69 11.05 -13.03
CA ASP A 479 -20.31 12.45 -13.26
C ASP A 479 -19.55 13.00 -12.02
N PRO A 480 -18.51 13.82 -12.20
CA PRO A 480 -17.77 14.41 -11.09
C PRO A 480 -18.71 15.09 -10.10
N TYR A 481 -18.74 14.59 -8.87
CA TYR A 481 -19.67 15.06 -7.86
C TYR A 481 -19.11 16.32 -7.19
N CYS A 482 -19.77 17.45 -7.39
CA CYS A 482 -19.53 18.65 -6.61
C CYS A 482 -20.57 18.69 -5.47
N PRO A 483 -20.18 18.41 -4.22
CA PRO A 483 -21.10 18.53 -3.10
C PRO A 483 -21.65 19.94 -2.97
N ASP A 484 -22.95 20.05 -2.67
CA ASP A 484 -23.57 21.33 -2.30
C ASP A 484 -23.09 21.83 -0.92
N VAL A 485 -22.60 20.91 -0.08
CA VAL A 485 -22.13 21.15 1.28
C VAL A 485 -20.61 21.22 1.32
N LEU A 486 -20.06 22.20 2.03
CA LEU A 486 -18.61 22.31 2.20
C LEU A 486 -18.04 21.07 2.92
N PRO A 487 -16.80 20.67 2.63
CA PRO A 487 -16.20 19.45 3.19
C PRO A 487 -16.13 19.51 4.72
N GLN A 488 -15.78 20.68 5.23
CA GLN A 488 -15.71 20.96 6.66
C GLN A 488 -17.07 20.76 7.34
N ASP A 489 -18.17 21.18 6.70
CA ASP A 489 -19.51 21.05 7.26
C ASP A 489 -19.97 19.59 7.25
N ARG A 490 -19.69 18.85 6.18
CA ARG A 490 -19.96 17.40 6.12
C ARG A 490 -19.21 16.65 7.22
N LEU A 491 -17.90 16.89 7.35
CA LEU A 491 -17.07 16.22 8.35
C LEU A 491 -17.48 16.62 9.77
N ARG A 492 -17.92 17.87 9.99
CA ARG A 492 -18.51 18.30 11.26
C ARG A 492 -19.80 17.53 11.57
N THR A 493 -20.72 17.42 10.62
CA THR A 493 -21.94 16.60 10.80
C THR A 493 -21.60 15.13 11.08
N ALA A 494 -20.55 14.59 10.46
CA ALA A 494 -20.10 13.24 10.73
C ALA A 494 -19.53 13.09 12.16
N LEU A 495 -18.79 14.07 12.67
CA LEU A 495 -18.33 14.09 14.07
C LEU A 495 -19.51 14.19 15.06
N GLU A 496 -20.53 14.99 14.76
CA GLU A 496 -21.76 15.08 15.56
C GLU A 496 -22.52 13.74 15.59
N ARG A 497 -22.62 13.05 14.44
CA ARG A 497 -23.19 11.70 14.36
C ARG A 497 -22.37 10.71 15.19
N LEU A 498 -21.05 10.74 15.07
CA LEU A 498 -20.15 9.88 15.82
C LEU A 498 -20.27 10.13 17.34
N ALA A 499 -20.32 11.39 17.76
CA ALA A 499 -20.53 11.80 19.15
C ALA A 499 -21.82 11.20 19.72
N LYS A 500 -22.92 11.26 18.95
CA LYS A 500 -24.20 10.66 19.34
C LYS A 500 -24.13 9.13 19.46
N ILE A 501 -23.49 8.46 18.50
CA ILE A 501 -23.34 7.00 18.50
C ILE A 501 -22.49 6.52 19.67
N ARG A 502 -21.42 7.25 19.99
CA ARG A 502 -20.49 6.92 21.08
C ARG A 502 -20.96 7.41 22.45
N GLY A 503 -21.98 8.27 22.50
CA GLY A 503 -22.44 8.90 23.73
C GLY A 503 -21.41 9.88 24.34
N ASP A 504 -20.52 10.43 23.52
CA ASP A 504 -19.45 11.33 23.95
C ASP A 504 -19.54 12.66 23.18
N PRO A 505 -20.05 13.75 23.80
CA PRO A 505 -20.21 15.04 23.13
C PRO A 505 -18.88 15.70 22.77
N SER A 506 -17.77 15.34 23.44
CA SER A 506 -16.45 15.92 23.15
C SER A 506 -15.96 15.61 21.74
N ILE A 507 -16.49 14.56 21.10
CA ILE A 507 -16.15 14.17 19.72
C ILE A 507 -16.62 15.25 18.73
N ALA A 508 -17.77 15.88 18.96
CA ALA A 508 -18.35 16.86 18.05
C ALA A 508 -17.55 18.18 17.98
N GLU A 509 -16.77 18.47 19.03
CA GLU A 509 -15.96 19.70 19.15
C GLU A 509 -14.56 19.57 18.52
N ARG A 510 -14.18 18.36 18.08
CA ARG A 510 -12.85 18.09 17.49
C ARG A 510 -12.71 18.73 16.11
N ASP A 511 -11.47 18.88 15.65
CA ASP A 511 -11.19 19.45 14.34
C ASP A 511 -11.77 18.57 13.22
N PRO A 512 -12.79 19.05 12.47
CA PRO A 512 -13.42 18.27 11.41
C PRO A 512 -12.48 18.00 10.24
N MET A 513 -11.42 18.80 10.04
CA MET A 513 -10.49 18.63 8.92
C MET A 513 -9.40 17.57 9.17
N SER A 514 -9.29 17.07 10.40
CA SER A 514 -8.34 16.01 10.75
C SER A 514 -9.03 14.65 10.79
N SER A 515 -8.60 13.70 9.96
CA SER A 515 -9.11 12.32 10.03
C SER A 515 -8.89 11.68 11.41
N LEU A 516 -7.79 12.03 12.10
CA LEU A 516 -7.51 11.53 13.45
C LEU A 516 -8.55 11.97 14.49
N SER A 517 -9.32 13.02 14.25
CA SER A 517 -10.42 13.46 15.13
C SER A 517 -11.52 12.41 15.27
N PHE A 518 -11.69 11.55 14.25
CA PHE A 518 -12.68 10.47 14.24
C PHE A 518 -12.25 9.25 15.06
N SER A 519 -11.01 9.21 15.55
CA SER A 519 -10.53 8.13 16.41
C SER A 519 -11.43 7.93 17.63
N CYS A 520 -11.88 6.69 17.82
CA CYS A 520 -12.59 6.24 19.01
C CYS A 520 -11.71 5.41 19.95
N ALA A 521 -10.42 5.25 19.64
CA ALA A 521 -9.47 4.64 20.56
C ALA A 521 -9.41 5.41 21.88
N SER A 522 -9.44 4.69 23.00
CA SER A 522 -9.31 5.30 24.33
C SER A 522 -7.90 5.85 24.56
N ALA A 523 -7.74 6.77 25.50
CA ALA A 523 -6.42 7.32 25.84
C ALA A 523 -5.40 6.24 26.23
N GLU A 524 -5.86 5.17 26.89
CA GLU A 524 -5.04 4.01 27.24
C GLU A 524 -4.60 3.24 25.98
N VAL A 525 -5.52 3.00 25.03
CA VAL A 525 -5.20 2.35 23.76
C VAL A 525 -4.22 3.18 22.95
N ILE A 526 -4.46 4.50 22.83
CA ILE A 526 -3.57 5.42 22.12
C ILE A 526 -2.16 5.34 22.69
N LYS A 527 -2.03 5.50 24.02
CA LYS A 527 -0.75 5.41 24.71
C LYS A 527 -0.07 4.06 24.49
N SER A 528 -0.80 2.96 24.62
CA SER A 528 -0.27 1.62 24.39
C SER A 528 0.22 1.44 22.94
N GLN A 529 -0.53 1.92 21.95
CA GLN A 529 -0.13 1.83 20.54
C GLN A 529 1.14 2.64 20.26
N GLU A 530 1.27 3.83 20.87
CA GLU A 530 2.47 4.66 20.77
C GLU A 530 3.69 4.03 21.43
N GLU A 531 3.53 3.49 22.64
CA GLU A 531 4.60 2.79 23.38
C GLU A 531 5.05 1.52 22.65
N THR A 532 4.11 0.70 22.18
CA THR A 532 4.42 -0.51 21.40
C THR A 532 5.13 -0.13 20.09
N ARG A 533 4.65 0.88 19.37
CA ARG A 533 5.34 1.37 18.15
C ARG A 533 6.77 1.82 18.45
N ALA A 534 6.96 2.61 19.51
CA ALA A 534 8.29 3.09 19.91
C ALA A 534 9.23 1.92 20.28
N THR A 535 8.71 0.87 20.91
CA THR A 535 9.48 -0.35 21.20
C THR A 535 9.87 -1.09 19.92
N TYR A 536 8.96 -1.23 18.96
CA TYR A 536 9.25 -1.89 17.68
C TYR A 536 10.17 -1.04 16.78
N GLU A 537 10.17 0.28 16.92
CA GLU A 537 11.07 1.16 16.16
C GLU A 537 12.55 1.01 16.58
N LYS A 538 12.82 0.66 17.85
CA LYS A 538 14.19 0.48 18.38
C LYS A 538 14.91 -0.61 17.58
N GLY A 539 16.07 -0.30 17.01
CA GLY A 539 16.88 -1.29 16.28
C GLY A 539 16.31 -1.76 14.94
N GLN A 540 15.14 -1.26 14.51
CA GLN A 540 14.49 -1.68 13.28
C GLN A 540 15.39 -1.52 12.04
N ARG A 541 16.14 -0.41 11.93
CA ARG A 541 17.05 -0.17 10.79
C ARG A 541 18.20 -1.19 10.66
N ASN A 542 18.50 -1.91 11.74
CA ASN A 542 19.57 -2.92 11.79
C ASN A 542 19.00 -4.35 11.87
N ALA A 543 17.67 -4.52 11.77
CA ALA A 543 17.04 -5.83 11.82
C ALA A 543 17.35 -6.63 10.55
N PHE A 544 17.11 -7.95 10.62
CA PHE A 544 17.29 -8.87 9.50
C PHE A 544 16.51 -8.42 8.25
N SER A 545 17.11 -8.66 7.08
CA SER A 545 16.51 -8.41 5.77
C SER A 545 16.38 -9.72 5.00
N PRO A 546 15.16 -10.15 4.64
CA PRO A 546 14.96 -11.32 3.78
C PRO A 546 15.29 -11.04 2.29
N LEU A 547 15.70 -9.81 1.96
CA LEU A 547 15.98 -9.38 0.59
C LEU A 547 17.47 -9.43 0.26
N GLY A 548 17.76 -9.74 -1.00
CA GLY A 548 19.07 -9.58 -1.62
C GLY A 548 19.48 -8.11 -1.79
N ILE A 549 20.71 -7.90 -2.25
CA ILE A 549 21.28 -6.55 -2.50
C ILE A 549 20.48 -5.79 -3.58
N ASP A 550 19.81 -6.52 -4.47
CA ASP A 550 18.92 -6.01 -5.52
C ASP A 550 17.52 -5.65 -5.01
N GLY A 551 17.22 -5.87 -3.72
CA GLY A 551 15.93 -5.59 -3.11
C GLY A 551 14.84 -6.63 -3.43
N ARG A 552 15.22 -7.80 -3.95
CA ARG A 552 14.30 -8.90 -4.24
C ARG A 552 14.41 -10.02 -3.20
N PRO A 553 13.36 -10.83 -3.02
CA PRO A 553 13.42 -12.11 -2.30
C PRO A 553 14.68 -12.93 -2.63
N LEU A 554 15.32 -13.50 -1.61
CA LEU A 554 16.53 -14.32 -1.78
C LEU A 554 16.26 -15.63 -2.50
N ARG A 555 15.05 -16.18 -2.35
CA ARG A 555 14.56 -17.41 -2.98
C ARG A 555 13.04 -17.38 -3.10
N LYS A 556 12.46 -18.36 -3.79
CA LYS A 556 11.02 -18.60 -3.69
C LYS A 556 10.71 -19.35 -2.38
N PHE A 557 9.52 -19.10 -1.83
CA PHE A 557 9.08 -19.77 -0.61
C PHE A 557 8.91 -21.29 -0.77
N SER A 558 8.58 -21.75 -1.98
CA SER A 558 8.53 -23.16 -2.38
C SER A 558 9.89 -23.85 -2.45
N GLU A 559 10.99 -23.09 -2.49
CA GLU A 559 12.37 -23.59 -2.52
C GLU A 559 12.98 -23.72 -1.11
N ARG A 560 12.19 -23.43 -0.05
CA ARG A 560 12.65 -23.55 1.34
C ARG A 560 13.04 -24.99 1.69
N LYS A 561 13.91 -25.11 2.69
CA LYS A 561 14.23 -26.39 3.32
C LYS A 561 13.32 -26.59 4.53
N ASP A 562 13.07 -27.84 4.90
CA ASP A 562 12.37 -28.17 6.14
C ASP A 562 13.00 -27.41 7.32
N HIS A 563 12.18 -26.60 8.00
CA HIS A 563 12.56 -25.86 9.19
C HIS A 563 12.63 -26.81 10.37
N TRP A 564 13.53 -26.58 11.33
CA TRP A 564 13.55 -27.39 12.54
C TRP A 564 12.30 -27.18 13.41
N LEU A 565 11.49 -26.14 13.17
CA LEU A 565 10.16 -25.94 13.79
C LEU A 565 9.04 -26.64 13.02
N ASP A 566 9.30 -27.20 11.84
CA ASP A 566 8.31 -27.99 11.13
C ASP A 566 8.06 -29.27 11.96
N GLY A 567 6.82 -29.41 12.44
CA GLY A 567 6.40 -30.62 13.12
C GLY A 567 6.31 -31.76 12.11
N GLY A 568 6.88 -32.92 12.43
CA GLY A 568 6.58 -34.14 11.69
C GLY A 568 5.09 -34.48 11.78
N ALA A 569 4.63 -35.45 10.98
CA ALA A 569 3.24 -35.90 10.96
C ALA A 569 2.68 -36.40 12.32
N ASP A 570 3.54 -36.56 13.33
CA ASP A 570 3.24 -36.92 14.71
C ASP A 570 3.28 -35.72 15.68
N GLY A 571 3.48 -34.51 15.17
CA GLY A 571 3.58 -33.25 15.93
C GLY A 571 4.94 -33.02 16.60
N PHE A 572 5.97 -33.84 16.31
CA PHE A 572 7.31 -33.69 16.88
C PHE A 572 8.29 -33.03 15.91
N SER A 573 9.04 -32.04 16.40
CA SER A 573 10.16 -31.43 15.68
C SER A 573 11.36 -32.39 15.67
N TYR A 574 11.78 -32.84 14.49
CA TYR A 574 12.96 -33.66 14.29
C TYR A 574 14.07 -32.85 13.61
N SER A 575 15.24 -32.78 14.22
CA SER A 575 16.45 -32.32 13.51
C SER A 575 16.83 -33.38 12.48
N ASN A 576 16.57 -33.11 11.20
CA ASN A 576 16.69 -34.11 10.16
C ASN A 576 18.17 -34.41 9.81
N ALA A 577 18.82 -35.30 10.57
CA ALA A 577 20.20 -35.74 10.35
C ALA A 577 20.37 -36.67 9.10
N ASN A 578 19.30 -36.94 8.35
CA ASN A 578 19.30 -37.97 7.31
C ASN A 578 19.74 -37.51 5.90
N HIS A 579 20.14 -36.25 5.73
CA HIS A 579 20.58 -35.74 4.42
C HIS A 579 21.95 -36.27 3.92
N PHE A 580 22.69 -37.07 4.71
CA PHE A 580 24.02 -37.59 4.34
C PHE A 580 24.04 -39.00 3.71
N ARG A 581 22.90 -39.59 3.33
CA ARG A 581 22.91 -40.83 2.53
C ARG A 581 22.60 -40.54 1.06
N LYS A 582 23.68 -40.50 0.26
CA LYS A 582 23.68 -40.52 -1.21
C LYS A 582 22.53 -41.36 -1.77
N LYS A 583 21.55 -40.73 -2.43
CA LYS A 583 20.51 -41.45 -3.20
C LYS A 583 21.16 -42.05 -4.45
N ALA A 584 21.44 -43.34 -4.40
CA ALA A 584 21.59 -44.16 -5.59
C ALA A 584 20.23 -44.20 -6.32
N THR A 585 20.27 -43.89 -7.61
CA THR A 585 19.16 -43.93 -8.56
C THR A 585 18.47 -45.30 -8.60
N LYS A 586 17.21 -45.36 -8.15
CA LYS A 586 16.21 -46.32 -8.64
C LYS A 586 14.87 -45.61 -8.76
N GLN A 587 14.38 -45.51 -9.99
CA GLN A 587 13.02 -45.08 -10.30
C GLN A 587 12.01 -45.98 -9.56
N LYS A 588 11.11 -45.37 -8.79
CA LYS A 588 9.90 -46.02 -8.26
C LYS A 588 8.67 -45.41 -8.95
N PRO A 589 7.62 -46.19 -9.22
CA PRO A 589 6.47 -45.77 -10.01
C PRO A 589 5.57 -44.82 -9.21
N ALA A 590 4.76 -44.06 -9.97
CA ALA A 590 3.90 -42.97 -9.50
C ALA A 590 3.09 -43.35 -8.24
N ARG A 591 3.43 -42.70 -7.12
CA ARG A 591 2.69 -42.81 -5.87
C ARG A 591 1.50 -41.85 -5.92
N ARG A 592 0.35 -42.41 -5.56
CA ARG A 592 -0.93 -41.78 -5.23
C ARG A 592 -0.71 -40.51 -4.40
N ARG A 593 -1.44 -39.44 -4.77
CA ARG A 593 -1.58 -38.12 -4.09
C ARG A 593 -1.27 -38.22 -2.59
N GLU A 594 -0.15 -37.62 -2.17
CA GLU A 594 0.25 -37.55 -0.77
C GLU A 594 -0.84 -36.84 0.04
N GLU A 595 -1.22 -37.44 1.17
CA GLU A 595 -2.12 -36.86 2.16
C GLU A 595 -1.49 -35.56 2.66
N HIS A 596 -2.20 -34.43 2.50
CA HIS A 596 -1.77 -33.13 3.03
C HIS A 596 -1.56 -33.22 4.54
N GLU A 597 -0.49 -32.62 5.04
CA GLU A 597 -0.34 -32.34 6.47
C GLU A 597 -1.59 -31.58 6.95
N PRO A 598 -2.17 -31.94 8.11
CA PRO A 598 -3.30 -31.19 8.64
C PRO A 598 -2.79 -29.79 9.01
N GLY A 599 -3.23 -28.77 8.28
CA GLY A 599 -2.96 -27.39 8.63
C GLY A 599 -3.50 -27.02 10.01
N ILE A 600 -3.14 -25.85 10.51
CA ILE A 600 -3.47 -25.41 11.88
C ILE A 600 -4.99 -25.47 12.11
N VAL A 601 -5.42 -26.32 13.04
CA VAL A 601 -6.79 -26.34 13.54
C VAL A 601 -6.82 -25.56 14.84
N LEU A 602 -7.47 -24.41 14.83
CA LEU A 602 -7.60 -23.58 16.02
C LEU A 602 -8.70 -24.15 16.94
N PRO A 603 -8.49 -24.16 18.27
CA PRO A 603 -9.55 -24.55 19.17
C PRO A 603 -10.73 -23.56 19.05
N PRO A 604 -11.98 -24.07 19.06
CA PRO A 604 -13.16 -23.21 19.12
C PRO A 604 -13.06 -22.27 20.31
N SER A 605 -13.21 -20.97 20.07
CA SER A 605 -13.16 -19.98 21.13
C SER A 605 -14.07 -18.79 20.84
N GLU A 606 -14.51 -18.14 21.90
CA GLU A 606 -15.30 -16.90 21.80
C GLU A 606 -14.40 -15.71 21.46
N PRO A 607 -14.96 -14.60 20.95
CA PRO A 607 -14.22 -13.36 20.76
C PRO A 607 -13.62 -12.83 22.06
N VAL A 608 -12.47 -12.17 21.97
CA VAL A 608 -11.78 -11.64 23.15
C VAL A 608 -12.61 -10.58 23.87
N SER A 609 -12.54 -10.59 25.21
CA SER A 609 -13.10 -9.54 26.06
C SER A 609 -12.19 -8.31 26.11
N GLU A 610 -12.77 -7.17 26.48
CA GLU A 610 -12.03 -5.91 26.66
C GLU A 610 -10.93 -6.03 27.73
N GLU A 611 -11.20 -6.77 28.82
CA GLU A 611 -10.22 -7.09 29.87
C GLU A 611 -9.02 -7.85 29.32
N LEU A 612 -9.24 -8.87 28.46
CA LEU A 612 -8.16 -9.64 27.87
C LEU A 612 -7.35 -8.78 26.88
N GLN A 613 -8.00 -7.93 26.09
CA GLN A 613 -7.33 -6.95 25.24
C GLN A 613 -6.46 -6.00 26.08
N GLN A 614 -6.93 -5.55 27.24
CA GLN A 614 -6.18 -4.68 28.15
C GLN A 614 -4.93 -5.39 28.71
N VAL A 615 -5.06 -6.63 29.17
CA VAL A 615 -3.93 -7.43 29.65
C VAL A 615 -2.90 -7.64 28.53
N ALA A 616 -3.35 -7.93 27.31
CA ALA A 616 -2.48 -8.10 26.14
C ALA A 616 -1.73 -6.80 25.79
N ARG A 617 -2.39 -5.63 25.85
CA ARG A 617 -1.75 -4.32 25.67
C ARG A 617 -0.60 -4.09 26.66
N LEU A 618 -0.81 -4.41 27.94
CA LEU A 618 0.23 -4.31 28.97
C LEU A 618 1.41 -5.25 28.68
N ARG A 619 1.15 -6.47 28.19
CA ARG A 619 2.22 -7.37 27.72
C ARG A 619 3.00 -6.75 26.57
N ARG A 620 2.33 -6.29 25.50
CA ARG A 620 2.99 -5.69 24.32
C ARG A 620 3.84 -4.47 24.67
N ALA A 621 3.41 -3.64 25.60
CA ALA A 621 4.16 -2.45 26.04
C ALA A 621 5.42 -2.79 26.85
N THR A 622 5.45 -3.93 27.54
CA THR A 622 6.53 -4.35 28.45
C THR A 622 7.54 -5.32 27.82
N ILE A 623 7.38 -5.66 26.53
CA ILE A 623 8.31 -6.52 25.80
C ILE A 623 9.69 -5.88 25.76
N ASN A 624 10.66 -6.57 26.35
CA ASN A 624 12.07 -6.25 26.21
C ASN A 624 12.61 -6.96 24.95
N PRO A 625 13.08 -6.25 23.91
CA PRO A 625 13.63 -6.87 22.71
C PRO A 625 14.75 -7.88 23.01
N SER A 626 15.54 -7.62 24.05
CA SER A 626 16.65 -8.49 24.49
C SER A 626 16.23 -9.75 25.27
N ALA A 627 14.93 -9.91 25.56
CA ALA A 627 14.41 -11.15 26.14
C ALA A 627 14.20 -12.23 25.06
N VAL A 628 13.97 -11.83 23.80
CA VAL A 628 13.88 -12.72 22.65
C VAL A 628 15.24 -13.42 22.43
N ASP A 629 16.35 -12.65 22.53
CA ASP A 629 17.73 -13.15 22.46
C ASP A 629 18.01 -14.32 23.42
N LYS A 630 17.41 -14.34 24.61
CA LYS A 630 17.64 -15.41 25.60
C LYS A 630 16.75 -16.64 25.41
N GLN A 631 15.66 -16.50 24.66
CA GLN A 631 14.70 -17.58 24.43
C GLN A 631 15.06 -18.42 23.21
N VAL A 632 15.72 -17.82 22.20
CA VAL A 632 16.20 -18.54 20.99
C VAL A 632 17.48 -19.34 21.27
N ILE A 633 18.35 -18.88 22.19
CA ILE A 633 19.68 -19.49 22.42
C ILE A 633 19.66 -20.78 23.28
N LYS A 634 18.56 -21.10 23.97
CA LYS A 634 18.45 -22.33 24.78
C LYS A 634 17.40 -23.26 24.18
N GLY A 635 17.82 -24.10 23.22
CA GLY A 635 17.02 -25.12 22.51
C GLY A 635 16.35 -26.19 23.38
N SER A 636 15.54 -25.79 24.35
CA SER A 636 14.63 -26.65 25.09
C SER A 636 13.47 -25.82 25.63
N MET A 637 12.42 -25.71 24.82
CA MET A 637 11.11 -25.18 25.22
C MET A 637 10.51 -25.93 26.43
N ALA A 638 11.03 -27.10 26.80
CA ALA A 638 10.58 -27.88 27.96
C ALA A 638 10.75 -27.16 29.31
N LYS A 639 11.69 -26.20 29.44
CA LYS A 639 11.92 -25.50 30.73
C LYS A 639 11.12 -24.22 30.92
N VAL A 640 10.52 -23.67 29.87
CA VAL A 640 9.59 -22.53 30.00
C VAL A 640 8.19 -23.01 30.44
N VAL A 641 7.84 -24.27 30.15
CA VAL A 641 6.55 -24.91 30.50
C VAL A 641 6.30 -25.03 32.01
N SER A 642 7.32 -24.93 32.87
CA SER A 642 7.14 -25.14 34.32
C SER A 642 6.92 -23.87 35.15
N SER A 643 7.04 -22.67 34.57
CA SER A 643 7.03 -21.41 35.36
C SER A 643 5.83 -20.48 35.17
N SER A 644 4.97 -20.72 34.18
CA SER A 644 3.72 -19.98 33.96
C SER A 644 2.51 -20.91 34.18
N GLN A 645 2.08 -21.07 35.43
CA GLN A 645 1.00 -21.99 35.82
C GLN A 645 -0.43 -21.54 35.47
N THR A 646 -0.67 -20.60 34.56
CA THR A 646 -2.03 -20.07 34.34
C THR A 646 -2.55 -19.98 32.90
N VAL A 647 -1.78 -20.28 31.85
CA VAL A 647 -2.29 -20.26 30.45
C VAL A 647 -1.55 -21.27 29.57
N PRO A 648 -2.23 -22.08 28.72
CA PRO A 648 -1.55 -22.97 27.78
C PRO A 648 -0.84 -22.18 26.66
N SER A 649 0.44 -22.47 26.40
CA SER A 649 1.26 -21.90 25.33
C SER A 649 0.97 -22.54 23.96
N LEU A 650 1.44 -21.94 22.85
CA LEU A 650 1.27 -22.43 21.47
C LEU A 650 1.46 -23.96 21.28
N PRO A 651 2.46 -24.65 21.88
CA PRO A 651 2.57 -26.11 21.78
C PRO A 651 1.43 -26.92 22.45
N ARG A 652 0.64 -26.29 23.32
CA ARG A 652 -0.59 -26.85 23.90
C ARG A 652 -1.86 -26.45 23.14
N LEU A 653 -1.82 -25.35 22.38
CA LEU A 653 -2.87 -24.99 21.42
C LEU A 653 -2.75 -25.81 20.12
N LEU A 654 -1.55 -26.34 19.85
CA LEU A 654 -1.20 -27.29 18.78
C LEU A 654 -1.42 -28.77 19.17
N ARG A 655 -2.31 -29.07 20.13
CA ARG A 655 -2.69 -30.44 20.52
C ARG A 655 -4.11 -30.80 20.16
#